data_AF-A0A8T0KIA5-F1
#
_entry.id   AF-A0A8T0KIA5-F1
#
_cell.length_a   1.000
_cell.length_b   1.000
_cell.length_c   1.000
_cell.angle_alpha   90.00
_cell.angle_beta   90.00
_cell.angle_gamma   90.00
#
_symmetry.space_group_name_H-M   'P 1'
#
loop_
_entity.id
_entity.type
_entity.pdbx_description
1 polymer ?
#
loop_
_entity_poly.entity_id
_entity_poly.type
_entity_poly.pdbx_seq_one_letter_code
_entity_poly.pdbx_strand_id
1 'polypeptide(L)'
;MADSVVSFVLDHLAQLAAREANLLYGVEDRVQSLQYELQMIKELLNTTKRKKGMQHTVVNQIRDVAHLAEDVIDTFVAKVSIYKRRTLLGRMLRGFGQARLLRHVAHKIDKLKTTLNEIRDNKDKYDAFREATNQSAAEEEEEKERLQSLHKLRRDVEEEHVVGFVKDSKDVVKRLQEGGSNRKVVSIVGMGGLGKTTLARKVYNSSQAKHHFDRRAWVYVSNECRVKELLLGLLKHLQQQRSGNKKGKKSVEDVNNLSEEQLKKQVLKCLEKKRYLVVIDDLWKRRDWDEVQHAFPDNNRGSRILITSRLKEVALHAGDDVPHNLQFLSKEESWELFCRKVFKGENCPSDLETLGKQMVQSCRGLPLSVIVLAGLLAKKEKSHREWSKVVGHVNWYLTRDETQVKDIVLKLSYDNLPRALKPCFLYLGLFPEDFEIPVMSLLRQWVAEGFIQDTGNRDPDDVAEDYLYELIDRSLVQPRVDWDGDLEKFQVHDLLRDLCISESKEEKVFEVCTDNNILIPTKPRRLSIHNNMGHYISSSNNDHSCIRSLFFFAPYHDVGGREWKWLLDECKLVRVLDFGSNRCQKIPSNLGNFIHLRYLRVKILKEPFVPDSILNLWNLQTIDLSFYSIYDIPISFPVQIWKLKHLRHLSVGESMELRGRCSELDEKMWNLQTISRLKINKQATSLIKKGTFPNIKRMELYVDYQELPNLLPNLELSKYQFRFLTSEFLSEQVTHILQETNNGVEVEVDVNDLF
;
A
#
# COMPACT_ATOMS: atom_id res chain seq x y z
N MET A 1 2.87 -9.05 17.95
CA MET A 1 2.57 -7.60 17.99
C MET A 1 1.57 -7.17 19.09
N ALA A 2 1.46 -7.88 20.22
CA ALA A 2 0.49 -7.48 21.26
C ALA A 2 0.77 -6.10 21.89
N ASP A 3 2.04 -5.76 22.10
CA ASP A 3 2.46 -4.48 22.69
C ASP A 3 2.04 -3.26 21.86
N SER A 4 2.18 -3.34 20.53
CA SER A 4 1.74 -2.28 19.62
C SER A 4 0.21 -2.16 19.61
N VAL A 5 -0.51 -3.28 19.68
CA VAL A 5 -1.98 -3.28 19.77
C VAL A 5 -2.45 -2.67 21.09
N VAL A 6 -1.89 -3.07 22.23
CA VAL A 6 -2.25 -2.53 23.54
C VAL A 6 -1.93 -1.04 23.62
N SER A 7 -0.76 -0.62 23.12
CA SER A 7 -0.39 0.80 23.06
C SER A 7 -1.37 1.60 22.20
N PHE A 8 -1.70 1.10 21.02
CA PHE A 8 -2.69 1.75 20.15
C PHE A 8 -4.06 1.89 20.84
N VAL A 9 -4.54 0.83 21.51
CA VAL A 9 -5.83 0.89 22.21
C VAL A 9 -5.78 1.89 23.36
N LEU A 10 -4.69 1.93 24.13
CA LEU A 10 -4.51 2.93 25.20
C LEU A 10 -4.56 4.36 24.65
N ASP A 11 -3.80 4.63 23.59
CA ASP A 11 -3.75 5.95 22.96
C ASP A 11 -5.13 6.35 22.40
N HIS A 12 -5.82 5.41 21.75
CA HIS A 12 -7.17 5.60 21.22
C HIS A 12 -8.19 5.92 22.32
N LEU A 13 -8.15 5.18 23.43
CA LEU A 13 -9.04 5.44 24.57
C LEU A 13 -8.73 6.78 25.23
N ALA A 14 -7.45 7.15 25.35
CA ALA A 14 -7.04 8.44 25.89
C ALA A 14 -7.54 9.60 25.00
N GLN A 15 -7.44 9.46 23.68
CA GLN A 15 -7.96 10.43 22.73
C GLN A 15 -9.48 10.55 22.80
N LEU A 16 -10.20 9.42 22.90
CA LEU A 16 -11.66 9.41 23.07
C LEU A 16 -12.07 10.11 24.36
N ALA A 17 -11.38 9.85 25.48
CA ALA A 17 -11.66 10.49 26.76
C ALA A 17 -11.38 12.00 26.73
N ALA A 18 -10.28 12.43 26.11
CA ALA A 18 -9.89 13.83 26.06
C ALA A 18 -10.76 14.67 25.12
N ARG A 19 -11.12 14.13 23.95
CA ARG A 19 -11.77 14.90 22.87
C ARG A 19 -13.28 14.70 22.83
N GLU A 20 -13.75 13.52 23.21
CA GLU A 20 -15.13 13.08 23.02
C GLU A 20 -15.73 12.48 24.29
N ALA A 21 -15.38 13.01 25.47
CA ALA A 21 -15.88 12.56 26.78
C ALA A 21 -17.41 12.39 26.79
N ASN A 22 -18.12 13.29 26.12
CA ASN A 22 -19.58 13.26 26.01
C ASN A 22 -20.12 11.99 25.32
N LEU A 23 -19.33 11.29 24.50
CA LEU A 23 -19.72 10.01 23.87
C LEU A 23 -19.58 8.82 24.82
N LEU A 24 -18.81 8.97 25.90
CA LEU A 24 -18.59 7.96 26.93
C LEU A 24 -19.59 8.05 28.09
N TYR A 25 -20.57 8.97 28.01
CA TYR A 25 -21.53 9.21 29.08
C TYR A 25 -22.27 7.97 29.58
N GLY A 26 -22.09 7.65 30.86
CA GLY A 26 -22.64 6.49 31.57
C GLY A 26 -21.72 5.26 31.62
N VAL A 27 -20.52 5.31 31.03
CA VAL A 27 -19.51 4.23 31.08
C VAL A 27 -18.09 4.75 31.34
N GLU A 28 -17.91 6.02 31.66
CA GLU A 28 -16.61 6.68 31.83
C GLU A 28 -15.71 5.96 32.82
N ASP A 29 -16.21 5.72 34.04
CA ASP A 29 -15.45 5.05 35.11
C ASP A 29 -15.00 3.65 34.70
N ARG A 30 -15.82 2.94 33.91
CA ARG A 30 -15.52 1.59 33.42
C ARG A 30 -14.48 1.62 32.32
N VAL A 31 -14.54 2.59 31.42
CA VAL A 31 -13.53 2.79 30.36
C VAL A 31 -12.20 3.20 30.99
N GLN A 32 -12.20 4.12 31.96
CA GLN A 32 -11.00 4.52 32.69
C GLN A 32 -10.40 3.35 33.47
N SER A 33 -11.25 2.54 34.11
CA SER A 33 -10.79 1.32 34.77
C SER A 33 -10.17 0.31 33.80
N LEU A 34 -10.72 0.16 32.59
CA LEU A 34 -10.13 -0.69 31.56
C LEU A 34 -8.79 -0.15 31.04
N GLN A 35 -8.64 1.18 30.93
CA GLN A 35 -7.36 1.81 30.59
C GLN A 35 -6.28 1.45 31.63
N TYR A 36 -6.59 1.53 32.93
CA TYR A 36 -5.64 1.15 33.98
C TYR A 36 -5.21 -0.32 33.85
N GLU A 37 -6.15 -1.24 33.61
CA GLU A 37 -5.82 -2.66 33.44
C GLU A 37 -4.94 -2.91 32.20
N LEU A 38 -5.24 -2.26 31.07
CA LEU A 38 -4.43 -2.35 29.86
C LEU A 38 -3.03 -1.74 30.06
N GLN A 39 -2.91 -0.68 30.86
CA GLN A 39 -1.63 -0.05 31.19
C GLN A 39 -0.76 -0.99 32.05
N MET A 40 -1.35 -1.62 33.08
CA MET A 40 -0.67 -2.66 33.86
C MET A 40 -0.21 -3.83 32.98
N ILE A 41 -1.02 -4.23 32.00
CA ILE A 41 -0.67 -5.31 31.07
C ILE A 41 0.42 -4.91 30.09
N LYS A 42 0.48 -3.64 29.68
CA LYS A 42 1.59 -3.12 28.88
C LYS A 42 2.91 -3.23 29.63
N GLU A 43 2.94 -2.89 30.92
CA GLU A 43 4.12 -3.09 31.77
C GLU A 43 4.48 -4.58 31.92
N LEU A 44 3.47 -5.43 32.02
CA LEU A 44 3.61 -6.88 32.06
C LEU A 44 4.18 -7.47 30.76
N LEU A 45 3.77 -6.95 29.59
CA LEU A 45 4.37 -7.28 28.30
C LEU A 45 5.82 -6.80 28.22
N ASN A 46 6.13 -5.63 28.79
CA ASN A 46 7.50 -5.12 28.84
C ASN A 46 8.43 -6.03 29.67
N THR A 47 7.93 -6.60 30.76
CA THR A 47 8.71 -7.53 31.60
C THR A 47 8.82 -8.92 31.00
N THR A 48 7.78 -9.43 30.32
CA THR A 48 7.87 -10.74 29.66
C THR A 48 8.85 -10.75 28.51
N LYS A 49 9.07 -9.64 27.79
CA LYS A 49 10.05 -9.49 26.69
C LYS A 49 11.44 -10.09 26.97
N ARG A 50 11.81 -10.32 28.24
CA ARG A 50 13.10 -10.83 28.72
C ARG A 50 13.24 -12.37 28.79
N LYS A 51 12.19 -13.18 28.60
CA LYS A 51 12.25 -14.66 28.80
C LYS A 51 11.69 -15.48 27.62
N LYS A 52 12.54 -15.87 26.65
CA LYS A 52 12.16 -16.76 25.54
C LYS A 52 11.75 -18.14 26.05
N GLY A 53 10.48 -18.52 25.89
CA GLY A 53 10.06 -19.91 26.07
C GLY A 53 8.57 -20.17 26.36
N MET A 54 7.86 -19.25 27.03
CA MET A 54 6.46 -19.47 27.45
C MET A 54 5.49 -18.37 26.98
N GLN A 55 5.90 -17.56 25.99
CA GLN A 55 5.31 -16.24 25.73
C GLN A 55 4.16 -16.20 24.71
N HIS A 56 4.10 -17.11 23.73
CA HIS A 56 3.25 -16.89 22.55
C HIS A 56 1.74 -16.93 22.85
N THR A 57 1.27 -17.90 23.65
CA THR A 57 -0.16 -18.04 23.99
C THR A 57 -0.69 -16.87 24.82
N VAL A 58 0.06 -16.44 25.84
CA VAL A 58 -0.32 -15.31 26.70
C VAL A 58 -0.32 -13.99 25.91
N VAL A 59 0.70 -13.78 25.06
CA VAL A 59 0.78 -12.61 24.17
C VAL A 59 -0.40 -12.58 23.20
N ASN A 60 -0.79 -13.73 22.65
CA ASN A 60 -1.96 -13.84 21.77
C ASN A 60 -3.28 -13.56 22.50
N GLN A 61 -3.45 -14.05 23.73
CA GLN A 61 -4.63 -13.76 24.55
C GLN A 61 -4.74 -12.27 24.87
N ILE A 62 -3.65 -11.63 25.28
CA ILE A 62 -3.62 -10.18 25.55
C ILE A 62 -4.01 -9.39 24.30
N ARG A 63 -3.46 -9.74 23.14
CA ARG A 63 -3.81 -9.12 21.85
C ARG A 63 -5.30 -9.27 21.55
N ASP A 64 -5.84 -10.48 21.67
CA ASP A 64 -7.24 -10.76 21.37
C ASP A 64 -8.19 -10.00 22.31
N VAL A 65 -7.83 -9.86 23.59
CA VAL A 65 -8.61 -9.06 24.56
C VAL A 65 -8.54 -7.57 24.26
N ALA A 66 -7.37 -7.03 23.92
CA ALA A 66 -7.22 -5.62 23.55
C ALA A 66 -8.05 -5.29 22.29
N HIS A 67 -8.04 -6.17 21.30
CA HIS A 67 -8.88 -6.06 20.11
C HIS A 67 -10.38 -6.06 20.43
N LEU A 68 -10.82 -6.97 21.31
CA LEU A 68 -12.21 -7.04 21.72
C LEU A 68 -12.64 -5.80 22.53
N ALA A 69 -11.77 -5.27 23.40
CA ALA A 69 -11.99 -4.02 24.11
C ALA A 69 -12.25 -2.85 23.16
N GLU A 70 -11.37 -2.70 22.16
CA GLU A 70 -11.50 -1.69 21.12
C GLU A 70 -12.82 -1.83 20.34
N ASP A 71 -13.22 -3.06 19.97
CA ASP A 71 -14.45 -3.32 19.20
C ASP A 71 -15.71 -2.98 20.02
N VAL A 72 -15.70 -3.30 21.32
CA VAL A 72 -16.82 -2.99 22.22
C VAL A 72 -17.01 -1.48 22.36
N ILE A 73 -15.92 -0.76 22.57
CA ILE A 73 -15.96 0.69 22.78
C ILE A 73 -16.32 1.41 21.49
N ASP A 74 -15.70 1.06 20.36
CA ASP A 74 -15.99 1.72 19.09
C ASP A 74 -17.41 1.44 18.59
N THR A 75 -17.94 0.24 18.83
CA THR A 75 -19.35 -0.08 18.56
C THR A 75 -20.29 0.79 19.40
N PHE A 76 -19.95 1.02 20.67
CA PHE A 76 -20.72 1.88 21.55
C PHE A 76 -20.71 3.32 21.04
N VAL A 77 -19.53 3.88 20.76
CA VAL A 77 -19.34 5.24 20.24
C VAL A 77 -20.11 5.44 18.91
N ALA A 78 -20.06 4.46 18.01
CA ALA A 78 -20.82 4.49 16.75
C ALA A 78 -22.34 4.53 16.98
N LYS A 79 -22.85 3.75 17.95
CA LYS A 79 -24.29 3.75 18.27
C LYS A 79 -24.74 5.05 18.95
N VAL A 80 -23.94 5.57 19.88
CA VAL A 80 -24.24 6.82 20.60
C VAL A 80 -24.22 8.02 19.66
N SER A 81 -23.24 8.10 18.76
CA SER A 81 -23.15 9.20 17.77
C SER A 81 -24.36 9.24 16.83
N ILE A 82 -24.84 8.08 16.33
CA ILE A 82 -26.06 8.00 15.52
C ILE A 82 -27.29 8.44 16.32
N TYR A 83 -27.37 8.10 17.61
CA TYR A 83 -28.50 8.49 18.45
C TYR A 83 -28.56 10.01 18.69
N LYS A 84 -27.41 10.65 18.97
CA LYS A 84 -27.34 12.11 19.21
C LYS A 84 -27.78 12.94 18.01
N ARG A 85 -27.62 12.42 16.79
CA ARG A 85 -28.04 13.08 15.53
C ARG A 85 -29.55 13.08 15.29
N ARG A 86 -30.35 12.37 16.09
CA ARG A 86 -31.80 12.27 15.91
C ARG A 86 -32.56 13.43 16.57
N THR A 87 -33.73 13.73 16.00
CA THR A 87 -34.70 14.68 16.56
C THR A 87 -35.12 14.29 17.99
N LEU A 88 -35.52 15.29 18.80
CA LEU A 88 -35.90 15.11 20.22
C LEU A 88 -36.93 13.99 20.44
N LEU A 89 -37.95 13.90 19.57
CA LEU A 89 -38.98 12.86 19.58
C LEU A 89 -38.41 11.44 19.32
N GLY A 90 -37.41 11.33 18.44
CA GLY A 90 -36.68 10.09 18.16
C GLY A 90 -35.74 9.65 19.29
N ARG A 91 -35.31 10.58 20.16
CA ARG A 91 -34.55 10.28 21.37
C ARG A 91 -35.46 9.69 22.46
N MET A 92 -36.63 10.29 22.67
CA MET A 92 -37.58 9.91 23.73
C MET A 92 -38.18 8.50 23.54
N LEU A 93 -38.52 8.12 22.29
CA LEU A 93 -39.12 6.81 21.97
C LEU A 93 -38.16 5.60 22.09
N ARG A 94 -36.85 5.82 22.33
CA ARG A 94 -35.84 4.75 22.46
C ARG A 94 -34.92 4.89 23.67
N GLY A 95 -35.30 5.65 24.70
CA GLY A 95 -34.52 5.76 25.96
C GLY A 95 -34.22 4.40 26.61
N PHE A 96 -35.16 3.45 26.53
CA PHE A 96 -34.96 2.05 26.94
C PHE A 96 -33.86 1.32 26.15
N GLY A 97 -33.69 1.66 24.87
CA GLY A 97 -32.63 1.11 24.02
C GLY A 97 -31.24 1.60 24.41
N GLN A 98 -31.12 2.85 24.87
CA GLN A 98 -29.85 3.42 25.36
C GLN A 98 -29.44 2.79 26.70
N ALA A 99 -30.37 2.64 27.66
CA ALA A 99 -30.09 1.98 28.94
C ALA A 99 -29.71 0.49 28.77
N ARG A 100 -30.33 -0.21 27.80
CA ARG A 100 -29.96 -1.59 27.45
C ARG A 100 -28.58 -1.67 26.81
N LEU A 101 -28.24 -0.71 25.94
CA LEU A 101 -26.92 -0.61 25.32
C LEU A 101 -25.83 -0.34 26.37
N LEU A 102 -26.06 0.60 27.29
CA LEU A 102 -25.14 0.91 28.38
C LEU A 102 -24.89 -0.31 29.26
N ARG A 103 -25.96 -1.00 29.71
CA ARG A 103 -25.82 -2.26 30.48
C ARG A 103 -25.04 -3.33 29.73
N HIS A 104 -25.28 -3.48 28.43
CA HIS A 104 -24.59 -4.47 27.60
C HIS A 104 -23.09 -4.17 27.46
N VAL A 105 -22.74 -2.90 27.22
CA VAL A 105 -21.34 -2.46 27.11
C VAL A 105 -20.63 -2.57 28.46
N ALA A 106 -21.27 -2.11 29.53
CA ALA A 106 -20.80 -2.22 30.90
C ALA A 106 -20.47 -3.68 31.26
N HIS A 107 -21.39 -4.61 30.98
CA HIS A 107 -21.17 -6.05 31.21
C HIS A 107 -20.02 -6.62 30.37
N LYS A 108 -19.89 -6.20 29.10
CA LYS A 108 -18.76 -6.62 28.27
C LYS A 108 -17.42 -6.10 28.78
N ILE A 109 -17.36 -4.85 29.24
CA ILE A 109 -16.15 -4.27 29.85
C ILE A 109 -15.77 -5.03 31.12
N ASP A 110 -16.73 -5.35 31.99
CA ASP A 110 -16.46 -6.15 33.19
C ASP A 110 -15.90 -7.53 32.84
N LYS A 111 -16.50 -8.20 31.85
CA LYS A 111 -16.01 -9.50 31.38
C LYS A 111 -14.58 -9.43 30.87
N LEU A 112 -14.24 -8.38 30.09
CA LEU A 112 -12.87 -8.15 29.61
C LEU A 112 -11.90 -8.01 30.77
N LYS A 113 -12.26 -7.23 31.80
CA LYS A 113 -11.44 -7.08 33.01
C LYS A 113 -11.24 -8.40 33.75
N THR A 114 -12.27 -9.23 33.88
CA THR A 114 -12.14 -10.56 34.49
C THR A 114 -11.12 -11.40 33.74
N THR A 115 -11.22 -11.45 32.40
CA THR A 115 -10.26 -12.20 31.56
C THR A 115 -8.84 -11.65 31.67
N LEU A 116 -8.66 -10.32 31.74
CA LEU A 116 -7.34 -9.71 31.94
C LEU A 116 -6.72 -10.08 33.29
N ASN A 117 -7.53 -10.08 34.37
CA ASN A 117 -7.09 -10.51 35.69
C ASN A 117 -6.70 -12.00 35.70
N GLU A 118 -7.50 -12.87 35.08
CA GLU A 118 -7.17 -14.30 34.95
C GLU A 118 -5.85 -14.53 34.20
N ILE A 119 -5.58 -13.77 33.14
CA ILE A 119 -4.32 -13.84 32.40
C ILE A 119 -3.14 -13.42 33.30
N ARG A 120 -3.29 -12.35 34.07
CA ARG A 120 -2.27 -11.88 35.03
C ARG A 120 -2.00 -12.93 36.11
N ASP A 121 -3.03 -13.42 36.77
CA ASP A 121 -2.92 -14.38 37.87
C ASP A 121 -2.31 -15.70 37.40
N ASN A 122 -2.58 -16.11 36.15
CA ASN A 122 -1.94 -17.26 35.54
C ASN A 122 -0.45 -17.02 35.27
N LYS A 123 -0.06 -15.83 34.79
CA LYS A 123 1.37 -15.49 34.60
C LYS A 123 2.14 -15.55 35.92
N ASP A 124 1.61 -15.00 36.99
CA ASP A 124 2.31 -14.97 38.30
C ASP A 124 2.58 -16.39 38.82
N LYS A 125 1.66 -17.33 38.59
CA LYS A 125 1.87 -18.77 38.88
C LYS A 125 2.98 -19.40 38.04
N TYR A 126 3.15 -18.97 36.78
CA TYR A 126 4.21 -19.49 35.90
C TYR A 126 5.58 -18.85 36.15
N ASP A 127 5.64 -17.57 36.53
CA ASP A 127 6.89 -16.88 36.86
C ASP A 127 7.51 -17.41 38.18
N ALA A 128 6.68 -17.79 39.15
CA ALA A 128 7.12 -18.46 40.38
C ALA A 128 7.84 -19.82 40.14
N PHE A 129 7.67 -20.42 38.96
CA PHE A 129 8.28 -21.70 38.59
C PHE A 129 9.67 -21.58 37.91
N ARG A 130 10.16 -20.38 37.57
CA ARG A 130 11.32 -20.20 36.67
C ARG A 130 12.33 -19.12 37.06
N GLU A 131 12.62 -18.95 38.35
CA GLU A 131 13.78 -18.15 38.79
C GLU A 131 15.11 -18.89 38.56
N ALA A 132 15.57 -18.97 37.30
CA ALA A 132 16.97 -19.24 36.96
C ALA A 132 17.25 -18.95 35.48
N THR A 133 17.46 -17.68 35.11
CA THR A 133 18.49 -17.18 34.16
C THR A 133 18.18 -15.73 33.79
N ASN A 134 19.10 -14.82 34.15
CA ASN A 134 19.08 -13.41 33.78
C ASN A 134 20.16 -13.14 32.73
N GLN A 135 19.79 -12.42 31.66
CA GLN A 135 20.61 -11.58 30.76
C GLN A 135 19.62 -11.02 29.70
N SER A 136 19.61 -9.76 29.25
CA SER A 136 20.37 -8.54 29.52
C SER A 136 19.50 -7.33 29.11
N ALA A 137 19.77 -6.13 29.64
CA ALA A 137 18.93 -4.94 29.52
C ALA A 137 19.43 -3.89 28.49
N ALA A 138 20.23 -4.30 27.50
CA ALA A 138 20.94 -3.35 26.62
C ALA A 138 20.23 -3.00 25.29
N GLU A 139 19.09 -3.61 24.96
CA GLU A 139 18.52 -3.51 23.60
C GLU A 139 17.46 -2.40 23.43
N GLU A 140 16.80 -1.94 24.50
CA GLU A 140 15.72 -0.95 24.40
C GLU A 140 16.20 0.52 24.48
N GLU A 141 17.35 0.77 25.11
CA GLU A 141 17.97 2.11 25.14
C GLU A 141 18.57 2.45 23.76
N GLU A 142 19.13 1.44 23.08
CA GLU A 142 19.64 1.56 21.71
C GLU A 142 18.51 1.75 20.68
N GLU A 143 17.29 1.22 20.90
CA GLU A 143 16.15 1.40 19.99
C GLU A 143 15.62 2.85 20.01
N LYS A 144 15.68 3.52 21.16
CA LYS A 144 15.26 4.93 21.32
C LYS A 144 16.32 5.90 20.77
N GLU A 145 17.61 5.62 20.97
CA GLU A 145 18.71 6.38 20.39
C GLU A 145 18.86 6.18 18.87
N ARG A 146 18.57 4.97 18.34
CA ARG A 146 18.53 4.69 16.89
C ARG A 146 17.41 5.43 16.17
N LEU A 147 16.25 5.58 16.81
CA LEU A 147 15.13 6.39 16.28
C LEU A 147 15.45 7.89 16.28
N GLN A 148 16.34 8.36 17.18
CA GLN A 148 16.76 9.76 17.28
C GLN A 148 17.98 10.12 16.40
N SER A 149 18.75 9.12 15.95
CA SER A 149 19.95 9.31 15.11
C SER A 149 19.66 9.38 13.60
N LEU A 150 18.41 9.51 13.20
CA LEU A 150 17.96 9.47 11.80
C LEU A 150 17.96 10.86 11.15
N HIS A 151 19.13 11.44 10.90
CA HIS A 151 19.27 12.53 9.92
C HIS A 151 20.69 12.62 9.36
N LYS A 152 20.98 11.88 8.27
CA LYS A 152 21.88 12.33 7.20
C LYS A 152 21.86 11.41 5.97
N LEU A 153 21.84 12.08 4.81
CA LEU A 153 22.03 11.61 3.43
C LEU A 153 20.82 10.98 2.71
N ARG A 154 20.10 11.84 1.96
CA ARG A 154 19.20 11.46 0.86
C ARG A 154 19.96 11.57 -0.48
N ARG A 155 19.47 10.78 -1.44
CA ARG A 155 19.92 10.51 -2.82
C ARG A 155 21.04 9.49 -2.94
N ASP A 156 20.63 8.27 -3.28
CA ASP A 156 20.93 7.65 -4.56
C ASP A 156 20.01 6.42 -4.69
N VAL A 157 19.04 6.45 -5.60
CA VAL A 157 18.42 5.20 -6.05
C VAL A 157 19.42 4.58 -7.00
N GLU A 158 20.25 3.68 -6.48
CA GLU A 158 21.23 2.96 -7.28
C GLU A 158 20.52 2.33 -8.50
N GLU A 159 21.01 2.68 -9.70
CA GLU A 159 20.73 1.91 -10.91
C GLU A 159 20.95 0.42 -10.60
N GLU A 160 20.04 -0.44 -11.08
CA GLU A 160 20.12 -1.89 -10.88
C GLU A 160 21.45 -2.44 -11.45
N HIS A 161 22.52 -2.45 -10.65
CA HIS A 161 23.78 -3.07 -11.00
C HIS A 161 23.64 -4.58 -10.89
N VAL A 162 23.33 -5.19 -12.03
CA VAL A 162 23.07 -6.63 -12.16
C VAL A 162 24.38 -7.42 -12.23
N VAL A 163 24.71 -8.16 -11.16
CA VAL A 163 25.84 -9.11 -11.09
C VAL A 163 25.44 -10.48 -11.69
N GLY A 164 26.38 -11.20 -12.28
CA GLY A 164 26.24 -12.60 -12.73
C GLY A 164 25.51 -12.84 -14.07
N PHE A 165 24.58 -11.98 -14.50
CA PHE A 165 23.79 -12.24 -15.72
C PHE A 165 24.50 -11.92 -17.06
N VAL A 166 25.82 -11.77 -17.12
CA VAL A 166 26.50 -11.42 -18.37
C VAL A 166 26.38 -12.56 -19.40
N LYS A 167 26.61 -13.81 -18.96
CA LYS A 167 26.49 -14.98 -19.84
C LYS A 167 25.04 -15.27 -20.20
N ASP A 168 24.16 -15.35 -19.20
CA ASP A 168 22.73 -15.63 -19.42
C ASP A 168 22.07 -14.60 -20.35
N SER A 169 22.38 -13.32 -20.18
CA SER A 169 21.81 -12.28 -21.06
C SER A 169 22.26 -12.43 -22.50
N LYS A 170 23.53 -12.77 -22.75
CA LYS A 170 24.04 -13.05 -24.10
C LYS A 170 23.37 -14.28 -24.70
N ASP A 171 23.23 -15.35 -23.93
CA ASP A 171 22.61 -16.59 -24.40
C ASP A 171 21.13 -16.40 -24.74
N VAL A 172 20.37 -15.70 -23.91
CA VAL A 172 18.95 -15.40 -24.17
C VAL A 172 18.80 -14.44 -25.36
N VAL A 173 19.62 -13.37 -25.45
CA VAL A 173 19.59 -12.45 -26.61
C VAL A 173 19.89 -13.21 -27.90
N LYS A 174 20.88 -14.09 -27.88
CA LYS A 174 21.23 -14.95 -29.03
C LYS A 174 20.04 -15.80 -29.47
N ARG A 175 19.36 -16.48 -28.54
CA ARG A 175 18.14 -17.27 -28.86
C ARG A 175 16.98 -16.42 -29.39
N LEU A 176 16.86 -15.18 -28.92
CA LEU A 176 15.83 -14.26 -29.43
C LEU A 176 16.12 -13.83 -30.88
N GLN A 177 17.39 -13.67 -31.26
CA GLN A 177 17.78 -13.23 -32.61
C GLN A 177 17.91 -14.40 -33.60
N GLU A 178 18.29 -15.58 -33.12
CA GLU A 178 18.50 -16.76 -33.95
C GLU A 178 17.19 -17.52 -34.21
N GLY A 179 17.14 -18.25 -35.32
CA GLY A 179 16.01 -19.09 -35.73
C GLY A 179 15.31 -18.63 -37.01
N GLY A 180 14.39 -19.47 -37.50
CA GLY A 180 13.63 -19.20 -38.72
C GLY A 180 12.65 -18.03 -38.61
N SER A 181 11.94 -17.77 -39.70
CA SER A 181 10.92 -16.73 -39.83
C SER A 181 9.74 -16.93 -38.88
N ASN A 182 9.48 -18.15 -38.43
CA ASN A 182 8.32 -18.51 -37.64
C ASN A 182 8.39 -17.88 -36.23
N ARG A 183 7.22 -17.68 -35.62
CA ARG A 183 7.10 -17.22 -34.23
C ARG A 183 7.63 -18.28 -33.28
N LYS A 184 8.57 -17.92 -32.40
CA LYS A 184 9.12 -18.82 -31.37
C LYS A 184 8.86 -18.32 -29.96
N VAL A 185 8.75 -19.26 -29.03
CA VAL A 185 8.68 -19.00 -27.59
C VAL A 185 10.04 -19.35 -26.99
N VAL A 186 10.61 -18.44 -26.24
CA VAL A 186 11.84 -18.62 -25.46
C VAL A 186 11.46 -18.50 -23.99
N SER A 187 11.87 -19.45 -23.17
CA SER A 187 11.45 -19.51 -21.77
C SER A 187 12.64 -19.43 -20.81
N ILE A 188 12.53 -18.64 -19.75
CA ILE A 188 13.48 -18.58 -18.63
C ILE A 188 12.82 -19.24 -17.41
N VAL A 189 13.47 -20.27 -16.86
CA VAL A 189 12.92 -21.07 -15.76
C VAL A 189 13.84 -21.02 -14.55
N GLY A 190 13.26 -20.94 -13.36
CA GLY A 190 14.00 -20.95 -12.09
C GLY A 190 13.11 -20.62 -10.89
N MET A 191 13.53 -21.00 -9.69
CA MET A 191 12.78 -20.69 -8.46
C MET A 191 12.60 -19.17 -8.24
N GLY A 192 11.66 -18.80 -7.36
CA GLY A 192 11.47 -17.40 -6.95
C GLY A 192 12.73 -16.79 -6.34
N GLY A 193 12.99 -15.50 -6.58
CA GLY A 193 14.16 -14.79 -6.05
C GLY A 193 15.48 -15.00 -6.81
N LEU A 194 15.51 -15.82 -7.88
CA LEU A 194 16.71 -16.02 -8.72
C LEU A 194 17.01 -14.86 -9.70
N GLY A 195 16.11 -13.89 -9.85
CA GLY A 195 16.31 -12.77 -10.77
C GLY A 195 15.89 -13.05 -12.22
N LYS A 196 14.91 -13.94 -12.46
CA LYS A 196 14.34 -14.20 -13.80
C LYS A 196 13.83 -12.92 -14.47
N THR A 197 13.00 -12.17 -13.76
CA THR A 197 12.46 -10.88 -14.20
C THR A 197 13.60 -9.88 -14.47
N THR A 198 14.62 -9.84 -13.61
CA THR A 198 15.81 -8.99 -13.80
C THR A 198 16.57 -9.36 -15.08
N LEU A 199 16.78 -10.65 -15.35
CA LEU A 199 17.40 -11.12 -16.60
C LEU A 199 16.54 -10.78 -17.82
N ALA A 200 15.24 -11.05 -17.77
CA ALA A 200 14.31 -10.70 -18.84
C ALA A 200 14.30 -9.19 -19.12
N ARG A 201 14.38 -8.36 -18.07
CA ARG A 201 14.44 -6.88 -18.18
C ARG A 201 15.74 -6.42 -18.82
N LYS A 202 16.87 -6.99 -18.41
CA LYS A 202 18.18 -6.73 -19.02
C LYS A 202 18.20 -7.06 -20.52
N VAL A 203 17.61 -8.20 -20.89
CA VAL A 203 17.48 -8.64 -22.29
C VAL A 203 16.55 -7.70 -23.07
N TYR A 204 15.36 -7.43 -22.54
CA TYR A 204 14.35 -6.58 -23.15
C TYR A 204 14.86 -5.15 -23.42
N ASN A 205 15.64 -4.59 -22.49
CA ASN A 205 16.19 -3.24 -22.59
C ASN A 205 17.52 -3.14 -23.35
N SER A 206 18.10 -4.27 -23.76
CA SER A 206 19.34 -4.28 -24.54
C SER A 206 19.18 -3.56 -25.89
N SER A 207 20.24 -2.89 -26.35
CA SER A 207 20.28 -2.26 -27.68
C SER A 207 19.97 -3.29 -28.79
N GLN A 208 20.51 -4.49 -28.64
CA GLN A 208 20.27 -5.62 -29.53
C GLN A 208 18.78 -5.97 -29.67
N ALA A 209 18.03 -6.06 -28.58
CA ALA A 209 16.58 -6.29 -28.63
C ALA A 209 15.81 -5.07 -29.18
N LYS A 210 16.22 -3.85 -28.79
CA LYS A 210 15.60 -2.60 -29.24
C LYS A 210 15.67 -2.41 -30.76
N HIS A 211 16.80 -2.76 -31.38
CA HIS A 211 16.99 -2.64 -32.83
C HIS A 211 16.43 -3.81 -33.63
N HIS A 212 16.32 -5.00 -33.03
CA HIS A 212 15.89 -6.19 -33.75
C HIS A 212 14.36 -6.30 -33.91
N PHE A 213 13.56 -5.78 -32.96
CA PHE A 213 12.10 -5.92 -32.94
C PHE A 213 11.39 -4.59 -33.18
N ASP A 214 10.45 -4.54 -34.14
CA ASP A 214 9.64 -3.36 -34.46
C ASP A 214 8.66 -2.97 -33.35
N ARG A 215 8.21 -3.97 -32.59
CA ARG A 215 7.21 -3.83 -31.51
C ARG A 215 7.67 -4.62 -30.31
N ARG A 216 7.58 -4.00 -29.14
CA ARG A 216 7.94 -4.65 -27.87
C ARG A 216 6.86 -4.38 -26.85
N ALA A 217 6.39 -5.42 -26.18
CA ALA A 217 5.44 -5.30 -25.08
C ALA A 217 5.87 -6.18 -23.92
N TRP A 218 5.56 -5.73 -22.71
CA TRP A 218 5.81 -6.48 -21.48
C TRP A 218 4.49 -6.59 -20.73
N VAL A 219 4.13 -7.79 -20.31
CA VAL A 219 3.02 -8.01 -19.39
C VAL A 219 3.41 -9.01 -18.32
N TYR A 220 2.81 -8.81 -17.16
CA TYR A 220 2.99 -9.67 -16.01
C TYR A 220 1.74 -10.55 -15.84
N VAL A 221 1.93 -11.79 -15.35
CA VAL A 221 0.86 -12.76 -15.09
C VAL A 221 0.84 -13.12 -13.61
N SER A 222 -0.18 -12.66 -12.89
CA SER A 222 -0.42 -13.12 -11.52
C SER A 222 -0.85 -14.58 -11.49
N ASN A 223 -0.64 -15.28 -10.37
CA ASN A 223 -1.10 -16.67 -10.19
C ASN A 223 -2.61 -16.84 -10.44
N GLU A 224 -3.42 -15.83 -10.13
CA GLU A 224 -4.83 -15.73 -10.53
C GLU A 224 -4.94 -15.08 -11.92
N CYS A 225 -4.38 -15.71 -12.95
CA CYS A 225 -4.33 -15.12 -14.29
C CYS A 225 -5.71 -14.62 -14.74
N ARG A 226 -5.78 -13.31 -15.05
CA ARG A 226 -6.96 -12.68 -15.64
C ARG A 226 -6.64 -12.31 -17.08
N VAL A 227 -6.99 -13.20 -18.00
CA VAL A 227 -6.71 -13.08 -19.44
C VAL A 227 -7.13 -11.72 -19.99
N LYS A 228 -8.31 -11.23 -19.60
CA LYS A 228 -8.78 -9.90 -19.99
C LYS A 228 -7.81 -8.77 -19.59
N GLU A 229 -7.33 -8.76 -18.34
CA GLU A 229 -6.41 -7.73 -17.84
C GLU A 229 -5.05 -7.80 -18.56
N LEU A 230 -4.55 -9.01 -18.79
CA LEU A 230 -3.32 -9.25 -19.54
C LEU A 230 -3.42 -8.69 -20.97
N LEU A 231 -4.52 -9.00 -21.68
CA LEU A 231 -4.75 -8.50 -23.03
C LEU A 231 -4.90 -6.98 -23.08
N LEU A 232 -5.56 -6.37 -22.09
CA LEU A 232 -5.65 -4.92 -21.96
C LEU A 232 -4.27 -4.28 -21.72
N GLY A 233 -3.46 -4.87 -20.84
CA GLY A 233 -2.08 -4.44 -20.61
C GLY A 233 -1.21 -4.50 -21.87
N LEU A 234 -1.34 -5.58 -22.66
CA LEU A 234 -0.68 -5.71 -23.96
C LEU A 234 -1.10 -4.61 -24.93
N LEU A 235 -2.42 -4.37 -25.06
CA LEU A 235 -2.94 -3.35 -25.96
C LEU A 235 -2.45 -1.96 -25.59
N LYS A 236 -2.43 -1.62 -24.31
CA LYS A 236 -1.93 -0.33 -23.81
C LYS A 236 -0.48 -0.11 -24.26
N HIS A 237 0.41 -1.08 -24.03
CA HIS A 237 1.81 -1.00 -24.47
C HIS A 237 1.96 -0.91 -26.00
N LEU A 238 1.21 -1.73 -26.75
CA LEU A 238 1.32 -1.76 -28.21
C LEU A 238 0.76 -0.50 -28.88
N GLN A 239 -0.26 0.12 -28.29
CA GLN A 239 -0.88 1.33 -28.81
C GLN A 239 -0.05 2.59 -28.50
N GLN A 240 0.57 2.68 -27.31
CA GLN A 240 1.49 3.78 -26.97
C GLN A 240 2.65 3.91 -27.97
N GLN A 241 3.15 2.78 -28.49
CA GLN A 241 4.20 2.76 -29.53
C GLN A 241 3.71 3.16 -30.95
N ARG A 242 2.44 3.53 -31.14
CA ARG A 242 1.90 3.98 -32.45
C ARG A 242 2.02 5.50 -32.68
N SER A 243 2.40 6.32 -31.69
CA SER A 243 2.45 7.78 -31.84
C SER A 243 3.62 8.27 -32.70
N GLY A 244 3.38 8.25 -34.02
CA GLY A 244 3.70 9.34 -34.92
C GLY A 244 2.41 9.85 -35.56
N ASN A 245 1.90 10.99 -35.09
CA ASN A 245 0.95 11.89 -35.78
C ASN A 245 -0.31 11.31 -36.47
N LYS A 246 -1.08 10.41 -35.85
CA LYS A 246 -2.51 10.26 -36.22
C LYS A 246 -3.42 10.18 -34.99
N LYS A 247 -3.97 11.34 -34.62
CA LYS A 247 -5.10 11.53 -33.71
C LYS A 247 -6.32 10.81 -34.27
N GLY A 248 -6.72 9.72 -33.63
CA GLY A 248 -7.99 9.04 -33.84
C GLY A 248 -8.43 8.46 -32.50
N LYS A 249 -9.17 9.26 -31.72
CA LYS A 249 -9.76 8.88 -30.43
C LYS A 249 -10.70 7.69 -30.65
N LYS A 250 -10.29 6.49 -30.23
CA LYS A 250 -11.22 5.56 -29.57
C LYS A 250 -10.91 5.66 -28.10
N SER A 251 -11.92 5.97 -27.27
CA SER A 251 -11.74 6.12 -25.83
C SER A 251 -11.23 4.80 -25.23
N VAL A 252 -10.45 4.89 -24.15
CA VAL A 252 -9.96 3.73 -23.37
C VAL A 252 -11.13 2.84 -22.90
N GLU A 253 -12.34 3.39 -22.79
CA GLU A 253 -13.57 2.68 -22.45
C GLU A 253 -14.17 1.80 -23.55
N ASP A 254 -13.97 2.14 -24.83
CA ASP A 254 -14.42 1.28 -25.93
C ASP A 254 -13.67 -0.06 -25.94
N VAL A 255 -12.47 -0.11 -25.33
CA VAL A 255 -11.62 -1.31 -25.26
C VAL A 255 -11.93 -2.14 -24.01
N ASN A 256 -12.23 -1.51 -22.88
CA ASN A 256 -12.53 -2.22 -21.62
C ASN A 256 -13.87 -2.99 -21.64
N ASN A 257 -14.84 -2.57 -22.46
CA ASN A 257 -16.11 -3.28 -22.64
C ASN A 257 -16.03 -4.47 -23.63
N LEU A 258 -14.88 -4.67 -24.28
CA LEU A 258 -14.73 -5.75 -25.24
C LEU A 258 -14.67 -7.11 -24.56
N SER A 259 -15.19 -8.12 -25.25
CA SER A 259 -14.98 -9.51 -24.88
C SER A 259 -13.51 -9.89 -25.07
N GLU A 260 -13.06 -10.95 -24.38
CA GLU A 260 -11.68 -11.44 -24.51
C GLU A 260 -11.34 -11.78 -25.96
N GLU A 261 -12.26 -12.36 -26.72
CA GLU A 261 -12.08 -12.65 -28.15
C GLU A 261 -11.89 -11.39 -29.01
N GLN A 262 -12.61 -10.31 -28.69
CA GLN A 262 -12.41 -9.03 -29.35
C GLN A 262 -11.06 -8.40 -28.99
N LEU A 263 -10.63 -8.51 -27.73
CA LEU A 263 -9.31 -8.06 -27.27
C LEU A 263 -8.18 -8.83 -27.97
N LYS A 264 -8.28 -10.16 -28.06
CA LYS A 264 -7.33 -11.01 -28.81
C LYS A 264 -7.20 -10.55 -30.26
N LYS A 265 -8.33 -10.30 -30.94
CA LYS A 265 -8.34 -9.78 -32.32
C LYS A 265 -7.64 -8.42 -32.45
N GLN A 266 -7.80 -7.53 -31.46
CA GLN A 266 -7.11 -6.24 -31.47
C GLN A 266 -5.59 -6.39 -31.27
N VAL A 267 -5.16 -7.25 -30.33
CA VAL A 267 -3.74 -7.54 -30.12
C VAL A 267 -3.15 -8.12 -31.39
N LEU A 268 -3.83 -9.11 -31.99
CA LEU A 268 -3.43 -9.73 -33.24
C LEU A 268 -3.23 -8.70 -34.35
N LYS A 269 -4.22 -7.81 -34.56
CA LYS A 269 -4.13 -6.72 -35.55
C LYS A 269 -2.97 -5.74 -35.29
N CYS A 270 -2.56 -5.56 -34.05
CA CYS A 270 -1.40 -4.72 -33.71
C CYS A 270 -0.07 -5.39 -34.08
N LEU A 271 -0.01 -6.72 -34.05
CA LEU A 271 1.21 -7.51 -34.22
C LEU A 271 1.38 -8.10 -35.63
N GLU A 272 0.28 -8.32 -36.37
CA GLU A 272 0.22 -9.10 -37.61
C GLU A 272 1.28 -8.73 -38.66
N LYS A 273 1.58 -7.43 -38.84
CA LYS A 273 2.53 -6.96 -39.88
C LYS A 273 3.91 -6.55 -39.34
N LYS A 274 4.24 -6.88 -38.10
CA LYS A 274 5.45 -6.41 -37.41
C LYS A 274 6.25 -7.57 -36.83
N ARG A 275 7.57 -7.42 -36.77
CA ARG A 275 8.41 -8.30 -35.97
C ARG A 275 8.29 -7.87 -34.51
N TYR A 276 7.78 -8.73 -33.65
CA TYR A 276 7.48 -8.36 -32.27
C TYR A 276 8.23 -9.20 -31.23
N LEU A 277 8.49 -8.60 -30.07
CA LEU A 277 8.89 -9.28 -28.84
C LEU A 277 7.83 -9.00 -27.77
N VAL A 278 7.17 -10.05 -27.29
CA VAL A 278 6.26 -9.94 -26.13
C VAL A 278 6.89 -10.68 -24.96
N VAL A 279 7.06 -9.99 -23.84
CA VAL A 279 7.47 -10.62 -22.57
C VAL A 279 6.22 -10.93 -21.75
N ILE A 280 6.08 -12.19 -21.35
CA ILE A 280 5.05 -12.68 -20.43
C ILE A 280 5.77 -13.12 -19.16
N ASP A 281 5.73 -12.29 -18.14
CA ASP A 281 6.48 -12.47 -16.90
C ASP A 281 5.67 -13.23 -15.84
N ASP A 282 6.34 -14.16 -15.16
CA ASP A 282 5.88 -15.08 -14.10
C ASP A 282 4.64 -15.93 -14.45
N LEU A 283 4.68 -16.66 -15.56
CA LEU A 283 3.58 -17.54 -15.98
C LEU A 283 3.44 -18.78 -15.08
N TRP A 284 2.26 -18.97 -14.45
CA TRP A 284 2.03 -20.00 -13.44
C TRP A 284 1.35 -21.28 -13.95
N LYS A 285 0.43 -21.20 -14.92
CA LYS A 285 -0.36 -22.38 -15.34
C LYS A 285 -0.31 -22.57 -16.86
N ARG A 286 -0.41 -23.83 -17.29
CA ARG A 286 -0.52 -24.22 -18.71
C ARG A 286 -1.77 -23.64 -19.38
N ARG A 287 -2.89 -23.64 -18.65
CA ARG A 287 -4.17 -23.11 -19.14
C ARG A 287 -4.08 -21.63 -19.47
N ASP A 288 -3.40 -20.84 -18.63
CA ASP A 288 -3.22 -19.41 -18.84
C ASP A 288 -2.53 -19.13 -20.18
N TRP A 289 -1.52 -19.93 -20.54
CA TRP A 289 -0.89 -19.89 -21.87
C TRP A 289 -1.87 -20.26 -22.97
N ASP A 290 -2.62 -21.36 -22.80
CA ASP A 290 -3.55 -21.85 -23.80
C ASP A 290 -4.61 -20.81 -24.17
N GLU A 291 -5.05 -20.02 -23.19
CA GLU A 291 -6.05 -18.98 -23.38
C GLU A 291 -5.49 -17.73 -24.10
N VAL A 292 -4.22 -17.36 -23.87
CA VAL A 292 -3.60 -16.15 -24.43
C VAL A 292 -2.84 -16.36 -25.73
N GLN A 293 -2.33 -17.57 -26.01
CA GLN A 293 -1.41 -17.82 -27.13
C GLN A 293 -1.99 -17.45 -28.50
N HIS A 294 -3.32 -17.53 -28.65
CA HIS A 294 -4.05 -17.20 -29.86
C HIS A 294 -4.09 -15.70 -30.17
N ALA A 295 -3.72 -14.84 -29.21
CA ALA A 295 -3.57 -13.40 -29.42
C ALA A 295 -2.32 -13.05 -30.24
N PHE A 296 -1.33 -13.96 -30.32
CA PHE A 296 -0.02 -13.69 -30.91
C PHE A 296 0.11 -14.35 -32.29
N PRO A 297 0.08 -13.59 -33.41
CA PRO A 297 0.10 -14.19 -34.74
C PRO A 297 1.49 -14.73 -35.10
N ASP A 298 1.55 -15.93 -35.67
CA ASP A 298 2.74 -16.33 -36.43
C ASP A 298 2.67 -15.71 -37.82
N ASN A 299 3.42 -14.61 -37.99
CA ASN A 299 3.44 -13.83 -39.21
C ASN A 299 4.67 -14.11 -40.08
N ASN A 300 5.45 -15.15 -39.77
CA ASN A 300 6.69 -15.48 -40.47
C ASN A 300 7.67 -14.29 -40.57
N ARG A 301 7.72 -13.41 -39.55
CA ARG A 301 8.61 -12.24 -39.50
C ARG A 301 9.73 -12.34 -38.47
N GLY A 302 9.92 -13.49 -37.85
CA GLY A 302 10.92 -13.73 -36.80
C GLY A 302 10.48 -13.21 -35.44
N SER A 303 9.17 -13.24 -35.15
CA SER A 303 8.63 -12.74 -33.89
C SER A 303 8.97 -13.69 -32.72
N ARG A 304 9.08 -13.15 -31.51
CA ARG A 304 9.46 -13.89 -30.31
C ARG A 304 8.52 -13.59 -29.15
N ILE A 305 8.29 -14.60 -28.33
CA ILE A 305 7.62 -14.47 -27.03
C ILE A 305 8.62 -14.94 -25.97
N LEU A 306 8.94 -14.08 -25.01
CA LEU A 306 9.81 -14.42 -23.88
C LEU A 306 8.93 -14.70 -22.67
N ILE A 307 8.98 -15.91 -22.14
CA ILE A 307 8.22 -16.31 -20.95
C ILE A 307 9.19 -16.45 -19.78
N THR A 308 8.84 -15.94 -18.61
CA THR A 308 9.50 -16.35 -17.36
C THR A 308 8.54 -17.22 -16.55
N SER A 309 9.04 -18.27 -15.90
CA SER A 309 8.20 -19.12 -15.05
C SER A 309 9.02 -19.79 -13.95
N ARG A 310 8.36 -20.13 -12.84
CA ARG A 310 8.93 -20.99 -11.80
C ARG A 310 8.84 -22.48 -12.16
N LEU A 311 7.93 -22.84 -13.07
CA LEU A 311 7.58 -24.22 -13.38
C LEU A 311 8.10 -24.61 -14.77
N LYS A 312 9.04 -25.57 -14.81
CA LYS A 312 9.61 -26.07 -16.05
C LYS A 312 8.57 -26.66 -17.00
N GLU A 313 7.54 -27.30 -16.45
CA GLU A 313 6.42 -27.88 -17.20
C GLU A 313 5.60 -26.84 -17.97
N VAL A 314 5.43 -25.63 -17.41
CA VAL A 314 4.72 -24.53 -18.08
C VAL A 314 5.55 -24.02 -19.25
N ALA A 315 6.85 -23.87 -19.06
CA ALA A 315 7.76 -23.46 -20.12
C ALA A 315 7.84 -24.45 -21.29
N LEU A 316 7.85 -25.76 -20.99
CA LEU A 316 7.85 -26.83 -22.00
C LEU A 316 6.50 -26.94 -22.74
N HIS A 317 5.41 -26.63 -22.06
CA HIS A 317 4.08 -26.59 -22.69
C HIS A 317 3.93 -25.38 -23.62
N ALA A 318 4.56 -24.25 -23.28
CA ALA A 318 4.40 -23.02 -24.03
C ALA A 318 5.19 -22.98 -25.35
N GLY A 319 6.25 -23.80 -25.50
CA GLY A 319 6.99 -23.88 -26.75
C GLY A 319 7.96 -25.06 -26.81
N ASP A 320 8.39 -25.38 -28.03
CA ASP A 320 9.24 -26.53 -28.33
C ASP A 320 10.74 -26.32 -28.01
N ASP A 321 11.15 -25.09 -27.64
CA ASP A 321 12.54 -24.76 -27.33
C ASP A 321 12.93 -25.19 -25.90
N VAL A 322 14.19 -25.57 -25.71
CA VAL A 322 14.69 -26.01 -24.40
C VAL A 322 14.73 -24.80 -23.45
N PRO A 323 14.01 -24.83 -22.31
CA PRO A 323 13.98 -23.69 -21.39
C PRO A 323 15.37 -23.33 -20.86
N HIS A 324 15.64 -22.03 -20.77
CA HIS A 324 16.85 -21.48 -20.16
C HIS A 324 16.73 -21.57 -18.63
N ASN A 325 17.38 -22.56 -18.03
CA ASN A 325 17.36 -22.74 -16.58
C ASN A 325 18.36 -21.80 -15.91
N LEU A 326 17.83 -20.79 -15.21
CA LEU A 326 18.64 -19.83 -14.49
C LEU A 326 19.35 -20.49 -13.31
N GLN A 327 20.66 -20.29 -13.21
CA GLN A 327 21.47 -20.88 -12.15
C GLN A 327 21.53 -19.94 -10.93
N PHE A 328 21.90 -20.51 -9.78
CA PHE A 328 22.27 -19.73 -8.60
C PHE A 328 23.57 -18.97 -8.86
N LEU A 329 23.76 -17.86 -8.15
CA LEU A 329 25.01 -17.12 -8.18
C LEU A 329 26.16 -17.98 -7.66
N SER A 330 27.33 -17.83 -8.26
CA SER A 330 28.56 -18.39 -7.73
C SER A 330 28.88 -17.81 -6.35
N LYS A 331 29.81 -18.41 -5.59
CA LYS A 331 30.23 -17.86 -4.29
C LYS A 331 30.83 -16.48 -4.45
N GLU A 332 31.58 -16.27 -5.53
CA GLU A 332 32.23 -15.03 -5.90
C GLU A 332 31.21 -13.97 -6.30
N GLU A 333 30.25 -14.32 -7.16
CA GLU A 333 29.17 -13.41 -7.58
C GLU A 333 28.26 -13.02 -6.41
N SER A 334 27.97 -13.98 -5.51
CA SER A 334 27.19 -13.72 -4.30
C SER A 334 27.92 -12.77 -3.36
N TRP A 335 29.23 -12.96 -3.19
CA TRP A 335 30.07 -12.09 -2.38
C TRP A 335 30.21 -10.69 -2.98
N GLU A 336 30.35 -10.60 -4.30
CA GLU A 336 30.39 -9.32 -5.03
C GLU A 336 29.07 -8.56 -4.85
N LEU A 337 27.92 -9.23 -5.06
CA LEU A 337 26.60 -8.65 -4.88
C LEU A 337 26.39 -8.16 -3.43
N PHE A 338 26.80 -8.97 -2.45
CA PHE A 338 26.76 -8.61 -1.04
C PHE A 338 27.61 -7.37 -0.73
N CYS A 339 28.88 -7.37 -1.15
CA CYS A 339 29.79 -6.27 -0.85
C CYS A 339 29.30 -4.95 -1.46
N ARG A 340 28.81 -4.99 -2.70
CA ARG A 340 28.25 -3.80 -3.35
C ARG A 340 27.09 -3.23 -2.55
N LYS A 341 26.21 -4.08 -2.02
CA LYS A 341 25.04 -3.62 -1.25
C LYS A 341 25.38 -3.14 0.17
N VAL A 342 26.33 -3.76 0.86
CA VAL A 342 26.70 -3.37 2.23
C VAL A 342 27.67 -2.19 2.27
N PHE A 343 28.61 -2.14 1.33
CA PHE A 343 29.73 -1.19 1.32
C PHE A 343 29.63 -0.14 0.21
N LYS A 344 28.56 -0.15 -0.62
CA LYS A 344 28.32 0.84 -1.69
C LYS A 344 29.52 1.03 -2.64
N GLY A 345 30.23 -0.05 -2.95
CA GLY A 345 31.42 -0.05 -3.80
C GLY A 345 32.75 0.13 -3.08
N GLU A 346 32.75 0.37 -1.77
CA GLU A 346 33.96 0.31 -0.95
C GLU A 346 34.39 -1.14 -0.66
N ASN A 347 35.67 -1.33 -0.28
CA ASN A 347 36.20 -2.63 0.08
C ASN A 347 35.70 -3.06 1.47
N CYS A 348 35.35 -4.34 1.60
CA CYS A 348 35.02 -4.96 2.88
C CYS A 348 36.26 -4.95 3.81
N PRO A 349 36.13 -4.49 5.07
CA PRO A 349 37.19 -4.64 6.07
C PRO A 349 37.61 -6.10 6.26
N SER A 350 38.91 -6.37 6.33
CA SER A 350 39.46 -7.74 6.38
C SER A 350 38.97 -8.55 7.59
N ASP A 351 38.72 -7.88 8.71
CA ASP A 351 38.19 -8.44 9.95
C ASP A 351 36.71 -8.84 9.86
N LEU A 352 35.95 -8.29 8.92
CA LEU A 352 34.55 -8.64 8.66
C LEU A 352 34.38 -9.63 7.50
N GLU A 353 35.37 -9.76 6.63
CA GLU A 353 35.31 -10.55 5.42
C GLU A 353 34.98 -12.03 5.69
N THR A 354 35.59 -12.63 6.73
CA THR A 354 35.34 -14.04 7.08
C THR A 354 33.89 -14.26 7.53
N LEU A 355 33.39 -13.41 8.43
CA LEU A 355 31.99 -13.48 8.90
C LEU A 355 31.01 -13.20 7.76
N GLY A 356 31.30 -12.20 6.93
CA GLY A 356 30.50 -11.85 5.75
C GLY A 356 30.38 -13.02 4.79
N LYS A 357 31.51 -13.64 4.41
CA LYS A 357 31.53 -14.80 3.52
C LYS A 357 30.76 -15.98 4.13
N GLN A 358 30.88 -16.22 5.44
CA GLN A 358 30.11 -17.25 6.12
C GLN A 358 28.59 -16.99 6.03
N MET A 359 28.14 -15.75 6.26
CA MET A 359 26.72 -15.40 6.15
C MET A 359 26.22 -15.50 4.71
N VAL A 360 26.99 -15.01 3.73
CA VAL A 360 26.60 -15.09 2.31
C VAL A 360 26.52 -16.55 1.84
N GLN A 361 27.39 -17.43 2.33
CA GLN A 361 27.30 -18.87 2.05
C GLN A 361 25.98 -19.48 2.53
N SER A 362 25.42 -18.98 3.63
CA SER A 362 24.11 -19.43 4.12
C SER A 362 22.97 -19.13 3.13
N CYS A 363 23.11 -18.11 2.28
CA CYS A 363 22.13 -17.76 1.25
C CYS A 363 22.14 -18.72 0.05
N ARG A 364 23.12 -19.64 -0.03
CA ARG A 364 23.28 -20.66 -1.09
C ARG A 364 23.14 -20.10 -2.52
N GLY A 365 23.64 -18.89 -2.75
CA GLY A 365 23.65 -18.25 -4.07
C GLY A 365 22.30 -17.71 -4.55
N LEU A 366 21.27 -17.63 -3.71
CA LEU A 366 19.99 -17.01 -4.08
C LEU A 366 20.10 -15.47 -4.00
N PRO A 367 20.00 -14.73 -5.12
CA PRO A 367 20.19 -13.27 -5.14
C PRO A 367 19.31 -12.51 -4.14
N LEU A 368 18.02 -12.84 -4.05
CA LEU A 368 17.11 -12.16 -3.12
C LEU A 368 17.58 -12.31 -1.66
N SER A 369 17.98 -13.51 -1.24
CA SER A 369 18.48 -13.74 0.12
C SER A 369 19.75 -12.95 0.40
N VAL A 370 20.67 -12.90 -0.58
CA VAL A 370 21.91 -12.11 -0.46
C VAL A 370 21.59 -10.63 -0.28
N ILE A 371 20.68 -10.08 -1.09
CA ILE A 371 20.28 -8.67 -1.05
C ILE A 371 19.60 -8.32 0.28
N VAL A 372 18.68 -9.17 0.77
CA VAL A 372 17.99 -8.93 2.05
C VAL A 372 18.95 -9.04 3.23
N LEU A 373 19.87 -10.00 3.22
CA LEU A 373 20.93 -10.10 4.23
C LEU A 373 21.85 -8.86 4.21
N ALA A 374 22.23 -8.39 3.01
CA ALA A 374 23.02 -7.18 2.85
C ALA A 374 22.29 -5.95 3.39
N GLY A 375 21.00 -5.78 3.06
CA GLY A 375 20.17 -4.69 3.58
C GLY A 375 20.05 -4.68 5.10
N LEU A 376 19.95 -5.87 5.72
CA LEU A 376 19.98 -6.00 7.18
C LEU A 376 21.34 -5.54 7.77
N LEU A 377 22.45 -6.01 7.21
CA LEU A 377 23.79 -5.72 7.71
C LEU A 377 24.26 -4.29 7.42
N ALA A 378 23.78 -3.68 6.34
CA ALA A 378 24.04 -2.27 6.03
C ALA A 378 23.54 -1.32 7.13
N LYS A 379 22.53 -1.73 7.90
CA LYS A 379 21.96 -0.99 9.03
C LYS A 379 22.59 -1.33 10.38
N LYS A 380 23.51 -2.30 10.42
CA LYS A 380 24.23 -2.69 11.63
C LYS A 380 25.58 -1.98 11.68
N GLU A 381 26.08 -1.79 12.90
CA GLU A 381 27.47 -1.37 13.08
C GLU A 381 28.37 -2.38 12.36
N LYS A 382 29.32 -1.88 11.58
CA LYS A 382 30.32 -2.67 10.86
C LYS A 382 31.42 -3.11 11.84
N SER A 383 31.04 -3.88 12.86
CA SER A 383 31.92 -4.39 13.91
C SER A 383 31.83 -5.92 13.99
N HIS A 384 32.95 -6.56 14.30
CA HIS A 384 33.01 -8.02 14.43
C HIS A 384 31.99 -8.55 15.46
N ARG A 385 31.76 -7.80 16.55
CA ARG A 385 30.81 -8.15 17.61
C ARG A 385 29.38 -8.24 17.08
N GLU A 386 28.91 -7.22 16.37
CA GLU A 386 27.54 -7.20 15.83
C GLU A 386 27.33 -8.26 14.75
N TRP A 387 28.30 -8.40 13.82
CA TRP A 387 28.20 -9.41 12.76
C TRP A 387 28.24 -10.85 13.32
N SER A 388 29.01 -11.08 14.39
CA SER A 388 29.03 -12.39 15.07
C SER A 388 27.69 -12.76 15.69
N LYS A 389 26.96 -11.78 16.25
CA LYS A 389 25.59 -12.02 16.75
C LYS A 389 24.68 -12.48 15.61
N VAL A 390 24.72 -11.79 14.47
CA VAL A 390 23.90 -12.12 13.29
C VAL A 390 24.25 -13.53 12.76
N VAL A 391 25.53 -13.89 12.69
CA VAL A 391 25.96 -15.26 12.35
C VAL A 391 25.34 -16.29 13.29
N GLY A 392 25.36 -16.04 14.61
CA GLY A 392 24.72 -16.91 15.60
C GLY A 392 23.23 -17.10 15.33
N HIS A 393 22.51 -16.03 14.95
CA HIS A 393 21.11 -16.12 14.55
C HIS A 393 20.91 -16.91 13.26
N VAL A 394 21.68 -16.62 12.20
CA VAL A 394 21.61 -17.35 10.92
C VAL A 394 21.80 -18.86 11.16
N ASN A 395 22.83 -19.24 11.93
CA ASN A 395 23.11 -20.64 12.25
C ASN A 395 21.97 -21.29 13.04
N TRP A 396 21.36 -20.57 14.00
CA TRP A 396 20.20 -21.07 14.73
C TRP A 396 19.03 -21.45 13.80
N TYR A 397 18.70 -20.59 12.83
CA TYR A 397 17.63 -20.90 11.88
C TYR A 397 18.00 -22.06 10.94
N LEU A 398 19.28 -22.23 10.58
CA LEU A 398 19.75 -23.34 9.74
C LEU A 398 19.66 -24.72 10.43
N THR A 399 19.54 -24.76 11.76
CA THR A 399 19.40 -26.02 12.53
C THR A 399 17.95 -26.51 12.67
N ARG A 400 16.96 -25.80 12.10
CA ARG A 400 15.55 -26.22 12.11
C ARG A 400 15.22 -27.06 10.88
N ASP A 401 14.74 -28.28 11.10
CA ASP A 401 14.50 -29.30 10.05
C ASP A 401 13.39 -28.96 9.04
N GLU A 402 12.57 -27.92 9.27
CA GLU A 402 11.33 -27.70 8.52
C GLU A 402 11.31 -26.48 7.58
N THR A 403 12.35 -25.64 7.54
CA THR A 403 12.32 -24.38 6.74
C THR A 403 13.27 -24.39 5.54
N GLN A 404 12.77 -24.02 4.36
CA GLN A 404 13.63 -23.82 3.20
C GLN A 404 14.55 -22.62 3.46
N VAL A 405 15.80 -22.65 2.99
CA VAL A 405 16.82 -21.60 3.23
C VAL A 405 16.35 -20.17 2.90
N LYS A 406 15.40 -20.03 1.96
CA LYS A 406 14.75 -18.77 1.59
C LYS A 406 13.92 -18.18 2.74
N ASP A 407 13.26 -19.01 3.54
CA ASP A 407 12.39 -18.56 4.63
C ASP A 407 13.24 -18.03 5.78
N ILE A 408 14.45 -18.59 5.97
CA ILE A 408 15.37 -18.27 7.06
C ILE A 408 15.87 -16.81 6.99
N VAL A 409 16.40 -16.38 5.84
CA VAL A 409 17.02 -15.05 5.72
C VAL A 409 15.96 -13.95 5.67
N LEU A 410 14.85 -14.19 4.97
CA LEU A 410 13.74 -13.23 4.91
C LEU A 410 13.10 -13.05 6.28
N LYS A 411 12.85 -14.16 7.00
CA LYS A 411 12.34 -14.15 8.37
C LYS A 411 13.30 -13.47 9.34
N LEU A 412 14.61 -13.72 9.22
CA LEU A 412 15.61 -13.04 10.03
C LEU A 412 15.56 -11.52 9.84
N SER A 413 15.46 -11.03 8.60
CA SER A 413 15.34 -9.59 8.33
C SER A 413 14.08 -9.00 8.97
N TYR A 414 12.94 -9.69 8.85
CA TYR A 414 11.69 -9.30 9.51
C TYR A 414 11.80 -9.31 11.05
N ASP A 415 12.41 -10.34 11.62
CA ASP A 415 12.55 -10.47 13.08
C ASP A 415 13.42 -9.35 13.65
N ASN A 416 14.41 -8.88 12.87
CA ASN A 416 15.30 -7.74 13.17
C ASN A 416 14.74 -6.36 12.75
N LEU A 417 13.51 -6.27 12.25
CA LEU A 417 12.87 -4.97 12.02
C LEU A 417 12.52 -4.29 13.35
N PRO A 418 12.65 -2.95 13.45
CA PRO A 418 12.15 -2.20 14.58
C PRO A 418 10.66 -2.47 14.80
N ARG A 419 10.22 -2.51 16.06
CA ARG A 419 8.84 -2.94 16.39
C ARG A 419 7.77 -2.11 15.71
N ALA A 420 8.00 -0.80 15.57
CA ALA A 420 7.07 0.12 14.93
C ALA A 420 6.94 -0.10 13.42
N LEU A 421 7.95 -0.67 12.76
CA LEU A 421 7.92 -0.93 11.31
C LEU A 421 7.27 -2.29 10.97
N LYS A 422 7.19 -3.23 11.91
CA LYS A 422 6.61 -4.56 11.64
C LYS A 422 5.15 -4.49 11.13
N PRO A 423 4.23 -3.71 11.74
CA PRO A 423 2.89 -3.55 11.21
C PRO A 423 2.88 -2.96 9.80
N CYS A 424 3.75 -1.97 9.53
CA CYS A 424 3.88 -1.31 8.23
C CYS A 424 4.34 -2.28 7.14
N PHE A 425 5.36 -3.09 7.42
CA PHE A 425 5.86 -4.12 6.49
C PHE A 425 4.81 -5.21 6.23
N LEU A 426 4.18 -5.74 7.28
CA LEU A 426 3.13 -6.75 7.12
C LEU A 426 1.95 -6.21 6.31
N TYR A 427 1.58 -4.93 6.48
CA TYR A 427 0.52 -4.28 5.73
C TYR A 427 0.68 -4.41 4.22
N LEU A 428 1.92 -4.44 3.72
CA LEU A 428 2.21 -4.60 2.30
C LEU A 428 1.70 -5.93 1.72
N GLY A 429 1.49 -6.95 2.56
CA GLY A 429 0.89 -8.21 2.16
C GLY A 429 -0.60 -8.13 1.76
N LEU A 430 -1.27 -7.01 2.05
CA LEU A 430 -2.65 -6.74 1.61
C LEU A 430 -2.75 -6.58 0.08
N PHE A 431 -1.70 -6.06 -0.56
CA PHE A 431 -1.71 -5.77 -1.98
C PHE A 431 -1.61 -7.07 -2.80
N PRO A 432 -2.13 -7.10 -4.04
CA PRO A 432 -1.92 -8.21 -4.96
C PRO A 432 -0.44 -8.48 -5.23
N GLU A 433 -0.16 -9.68 -5.73
CA GLU A 433 1.16 -10.04 -6.23
C GLU A 433 1.60 -9.04 -7.31
N ASP A 434 2.85 -8.57 -7.21
CA ASP A 434 3.46 -7.62 -8.15
C ASP A 434 2.71 -6.29 -8.38
N PHE A 435 1.83 -5.91 -7.45
CA PHE A 435 1.14 -4.63 -7.51
C PHE A 435 2.11 -3.46 -7.28
N GLU A 436 2.09 -2.48 -8.19
CA GLU A 436 2.81 -1.21 -8.00
C GLU A 436 2.04 -0.33 -7.02
N ILE A 437 2.56 -0.22 -5.79
CA ILE A 437 1.94 0.51 -4.70
C ILE A 437 2.31 2.00 -4.81
N PRO A 438 1.33 2.91 -4.93
CA PRO A 438 1.60 4.35 -4.86
C PRO A 438 2.05 4.76 -3.46
N VAL A 439 3.20 5.44 -3.37
CA VAL A 439 3.81 5.85 -2.10
C VAL A 439 2.84 6.68 -1.27
N MET A 440 2.33 7.78 -1.84
CA MET A 440 1.49 8.72 -1.10
C MET A 440 0.20 8.09 -0.58
N SER A 441 -0.40 7.16 -1.33
CA SER A 441 -1.59 6.43 -0.86
C SER A 441 -1.26 5.57 0.35
N LEU A 442 -0.14 4.84 0.30
CA LEU A 442 0.27 3.96 1.39
C LEU A 442 0.63 4.73 2.67
N LEU A 443 1.41 5.82 2.56
CA LEU A 443 1.80 6.61 3.74
C LEU A 443 0.55 7.11 4.49
N ARG A 444 -0.43 7.64 3.75
CA ARG A 444 -1.72 8.08 4.29
C ARG A 444 -2.52 6.92 4.89
N GLN A 445 -2.44 5.72 4.31
CA GLN A 445 -3.06 4.52 4.88
C GLN A 445 -2.40 4.14 6.22
N TRP A 446 -1.07 4.11 6.33
CA TRP A 446 -0.38 3.80 7.59
C TRP A 446 -0.71 4.79 8.71
N VAL A 447 -0.83 6.07 8.39
CA VAL A 447 -1.30 7.10 9.33
C VAL A 447 -2.75 6.83 9.74
N ALA A 448 -3.65 6.54 8.79
CA ALA A 448 -5.05 6.25 9.07
C ALA A 448 -5.25 4.98 9.90
N GLU A 449 -4.45 3.94 9.67
CA GLU A 449 -4.36 2.73 10.48
C GLU A 449 -3.91 3.02 11.91
N GLY A 450 -3.14 4.09 12.11
CA GLY A 450 -2.51 4.46 13.37
C GLY A 450 -1.25 3.64 13.68
N PHE A 451 -0.56 3.15 12.64
CA PHE A 451 0.78 2.57 12.80
C PHE A 451 1.83 3.63 13.14
N ILE A 452 1.55 4.88 12.77
CA ILE A 452 2.38 6.04 13.06
C ILE A 452 1.84 6.73 14.31
N GLN A 453 2.66 6.79 15.36
CA GLN A 453 2.29 7.47 16.60
C GLN A 453 2.45 8.98 16.45
N ASP A 454 1.38 9.72 16.70
CA ASP A 454 1.42 11.18 16.81
C ASP A 454 2.03 11.56 18.17
N THR A 455 3.31 11.92 18.15
CA THR A 455 4.04 12.37 19.35
C THR A 455 3.99 13.89 19.52
N GLY A 456 3.28 14.62 18.64
CA GLY A 456 3.19 16.08 18.63
C GLY A 456 4.46 16.82 18.20
N ASN A 457 5.61 16.14 18.15
CA ASN A 457 6.92 16.74 17.85
C ASN A 457 7.30 16.66 16.36
N ARG A 458 6.70 15.71 15.63
CA ARG A 458 6.96 15.49 14.20
C ARG A 458 5.65 15.23 13.48
N ASP A 459 5.61 15.63 12.22
CA ASP A 459 4.46 15.37 11.36
C ASP A 459 4.33 13.87 11.08
N PRO A 460 3.14 13.26 11.23
CA PRO A 460 2.96 11.83 10.98
C PRO A 460 3.29 11.39 9.54
N ASP A 461 3.16 12.27 8.54
CA ASP A 461 3.46 11.87 7.15
C ASP A 461 4.97 11.77 6.93
N ASP A 462 5.73 12.67 7.54
CA ASP A 462 7.20 12.65 7.48
C ASP A 462 7.73 11.38 8.20
N VAL A 463 7.12 10.99 9.32
CA VAL A 463 7.47 9.74 10.02
C VAL A 463 7.11 8.50 9.19
N ALA A 464 5.96 8.52 8.51
CA ALA A 464 5.56 7.44 7.61
C ALA A 464 6.55 7.31 6.44
N GLU A 465 6.99 8.43 5.87
CA GLU A 465 7.97 8.48 4.80
C GLU A 465 9.32 7.88 5.25
N ASP A 466 9.80 8.26 6.44
CA ASP A 466 11.01 7.69 7.05
C ASP A 466 10.92 6.16 7.20
N TYR A 467 9.76 5.64 7.62
CA TYR A 467 9.54 4.20 7.75
C TYR A 467 9.62 3.48 6.40
N LEU A 468 9.08 4.09 5.33
CA LEU A 468 9.16 3.51 3.99
C LEU A 468 10.61 3.46 3.50
N TYR A 469 11.38 4.55 3.67
CA TYR A 469 12.80 4.58 3.29
C TYR A 469 13.62 3.54 4.06
N GLU A 470 13.34 3.33 5.35
CA GLU A 470 14.01 2.28 6.11
C GLU A 470 13.71 0.88 5.56
N LEU A 471 12.50 0.61 5.05
CA LEU A 471 12.18 -0.64 4.35
C LEU A 471 12.90 -0.76 3.01
N ILE A 472 13.03 0.34 2.26
CA ILE A 472 13.79 0.41 1.00
C ILE A 472 15.25 0.10 1.25
N ASP A 473 15.86 0.76 2.24
CA ASP A 473 17.28 0.59 2.56
C ASP A 473 17.59 -0.83 3.04
N ARG A 474 16.64 -1.48 3.72
CA ARG A 474 16.73 -2.90 4.10
C ARG A 474 16.47 -3.86 2.94
N SER A 475 16.21 -3.34 1.74
CA SER A 475 15.88 -4.08 0.54
C SER A 475 14.67 -5.01 0.70
N LEU A 476 13.72 -4.61 1.56
CA LEU A 476 12.45 -5.31 1.78
C LEU A 476 11.37 -4.86 0.80
N VAL A 477 11.59 -3.72 0.14
CA VAL A 477 10.74 -3.19 -0.93
C VAL A 477 11.62 -2.65 -2.05
N GLN A 478 11.09 -2.65 -3.27
CA GLN A 478 11.80 -2.24 -4.48
C GLN A 478 11.23 -0.93 -5.02
N PRO A 479 11.98 0.19 -5.01
CA PRO A 479 11.51 1.45 -5.56
C PRO A 479 11.27 1.35 -7.06
N ARG A 480 10.23 2.04 -7.54
CA ARG A 480 9.95 2.28 -8.97
C ARG A 480 10.02 3.79 -9.17
N VAL A 481 11.15 4.21 -9.72
CA VAL A 481 11.42 5.63 -9.99
C VAL A 481 10.88 5.98 -11.37
N ASP A 482 10.27 7.14 -11.49
CA ASP A 482 9.87 7.69 -12.78
C ASP A 482 11.08 8.26 -13.56
N TRP A 483 10.80 8.96 -14.66
CA TRP A 483 11.84 9.57 -15.50
C TRP A 483 12.51 10.78 -14.84
N ASP A 484 11.83 11.41 -13.88
CA ASP A 484 12.27 12.61 -13.18
C ASP A 484 13.09 12.29 -11.92
N GLY A 485 13.18 11.00 -11.56
CA GLY A 485 13.96 10.55 -10.42
C GLY A 485 13.15 10.46 -9.12
N ASP A 486 11.84 10.70 -9.19
CA ASP A 486 10.96 10.72 -8.03
C ASP A 486 10.38 9.34 -7.73
N LEU A 487 10.30 9.04 -6.42
CA LEU A 487 9.75 7.79 -5.91
C LEU A 487 8.22 7.88 -5.85
N GLU A 488 7.56 7.72 -6.99
CA GLU A 488 6.08 7.72 -7.03
C GLU A 488 5.48 6.39 -6.56
N LYS A 489 6.12 5.27 -6.92
CA LYS A 489 5.63 3.91 -6.70
C LYS A 489 6.74 2.98 -6.22
N PHE A 490 6.34 1.86 -5.66
CA PHE A 490 7.26 0.77 -5.33
C PHE A 490 6.54 -0.57 -5.37
N GLN A 491 7.30 -1.66 -5.28
CA GLN A 491 6.80 -3.02 -5.35
C GLN A 491 7.40 -3.89 -4.26
N VAL A 492 6.64 -4.87 -3.77
CA VAL A 492 7.14 -5.89 -2.85
C VAL A 492 7.37 -7.17 -3.63
N HIS A 493 8.54 -7.78 -3.47
CA HIS A 493 8.83 -9.07 -4.10
C HIS A 493 7.93 -10.17 -3.51
N ASP A 494 7.40 -11.06 -4.34
CA ASP A 494 6.43 -12.10 -3.92
C ASP A 494 6.86 -12.96 -2.73
N LEU A 495 8.14 -13.34 -2.61
CA LEU A 495 8.61 -14.11 -1.45
C LEU A 495 8.55 -13.31 -0.14
N LEU A 496 8.77 -11.98 -0.20
CA LEU A 496 8.60 -11.09 0.95
C LEU A 496 7.11 -10.84 1.24
N ARG A 497 6.29 -10.78 0.20
CA ARG A 497 4.83 -10.72 0.35
C ARG A 497 4.26 -11.99 0.98
N ASP A 498 4.74 -13.16 0.56
CA ASP A 498 4.37 -14.46 1.13
C ASP A 498 4.75 -14.54 2.60
N LEU A 499 5.93 -14.01 2.97
CA LEU A 499 6.33 -13.83 4.36
C LEU A 499 5.35 -12.91 5.11
N CYS A 500 4.95 -11.77 4.53
CA CYS A 500 3.93 -10.92 5.16
C CYS A 500 2.62 -11.67 5.41
N ILE A 501 2.17 -12.49 4.45
CA ILE A 501 0.95 -13.29 4.57
C ILE A 501 1.10 -14.37 5.64
N SER A 502 2.23 -15.09 5.68
CA SER A 502 2.45 -16.15 6.68
C SER A 502 2.52 -15.58 8.10
N GLU A 503 3.27 -14.51 8.29
CA GLU A 503 3.41 -13.82 9.58
C GLU A 503 2.09 -13.18 10.01
N SER A 504 1.30 -12.66 9.06
CA SER A 504 -0.03 -12.12 9.37
C SER A 504 -1.01 -13.19 9.85
N LYS A 505 -0.91 -14.43 9.37
CA LYS A 505 -1.76 -15.53 9.86
C LYS A 505 -1.47 -15.84 11.33
N GLU A 506 -0.19 -15.85 11.72
CA GLU A 506 0.23 -16.04 13.12
C GLU A 506 -0.20 -14.85 13.99
N GLU A 507 -0.05 -13.63 13.45
CA GLU A 507 -0.25 -12.40 14.20
C GLU A 507 -1.65 -11.78 14.10
N LYS A 508 -2.54 -12.35 13.28
CA LYS A 508 -3.91 -11.90 12.98
C LYS A 508 -3.99 -10.43 12.50
N VAL A 509 -3.04 -9.97 11.69
CA VAL A 509 -2.98 -8.55 11.26
C VAL A 509 -3.97 -8.22 10.15
N PHE A 510 -3.99 -9.08 9.13
CA PHE A 510 -4.83 -8.96 7.95
C PHE A 510 -5.14 -10.32 7.32
N GLU A 511 -6.13 -10.33 6.43
CA GLU A 511 -6.47 -11.47 5.60
C GLU A 511 -6.64 -11.05 4.14
N VAL A 512 -6.17 -11.89 3.22
CA VAL A 512 -6.37 -11.75 1.78
C VAL A 512 -7.39 -12.77 1.35
N CYS A 513 -8.51 -12.30 0.81
CA CYS A 513 -9.57 -13.12 0.25
C CYS A 513 -9.44 -13.19 -1.27
N THR A 514 -9.45 -14.42 -1.74
CA THR A 514 -9.34 -14.87 -3.13
C THR A 514 -10.48 -15.86 -3.40
N ASP A 515 -10.69 -16.24 -4.66
CA ASP A 515 -11.71 -17.25 -4.98
C ASP A 515 -11.41 -18.63 -4.35
N ASN A 516 -10.15 -18.89 -3.98
CA ASN A 516 -9.74 -20.15 -3.37
C ASN A 516 -10.08 -20.29 -1.88
N ASN A 517 -10.22 -19.18 -1.15
CA ASN A 517 -10.43 -19.18 0.31
C ASN A 517 -11.69 -18.45 0.78
N ILE A 518 -12.51 -17.93 -0.13
CA ILE A 518 -13.74 -17.19 0.18
C ILE A 518 -14.74 -17.94 1.08
N LEU A 519 -14.74 -19.27 1.03
CA LEU A 519 -15.66 -20.11 1.80
C LEU A 519 -15.19 -20.39 3.24
N ILE A 520 -13.97 -19.99 3.60
CA ILE A 520 -13.40 -20.24 4.94
C ILE A 520 -13.91 -19.14 5.88
N PRO A 521 -14.75 -19.45 6.88
CA PRO A 521 -15.31 -18.43 7.76
C PRO A 521 -14.24 -17.91 8.72
N THR A 522 -13.99 -16.60 8.63
CA THR A 522 -13.03 -15.89 9.47
C THR A 522 -13.60 -14.59 10.02
N LYS A 523 -12.85 -13.97 10.93
CA LYS A 523 -13.18 -12.68 11.55
C LYS A 523 -11.99 -11.71 11.41
N PRO A 524 -11.72 -11.22 10.19
CA PRO A 524 -10.54 -10.42 9.94
C PRO A 524 -10.68 -9.00 10.49
N ARG A 525 -9.57 -8.44 10.98
CA ARG A 525 -9.49 -7.02 11.36
C ARG A 525 -9.23 -6.12 10.15
N ARG A 526 -8.47 -6.62 9.18
CA ARG A 526 -8.18 -5.97 7.90
C ARG A 526 -8.38 -6.99 6.81
N LEU A 527 -9.15 -6.63 5.80
CA LEU A 527 -9.55 -7.54 4.75
C LEU A 527 -9.22 -6.94 3.40
N SER A 528 -8.45 -7.68 2.61
CA SER A 528 -8.17 -7.39 1.22
C SER A 528 -8.94 -8.36 0.33
N ILE A 529 -9.79 -7.84 -0.55
CA ILE A 529 -10.66 -8.62 -1.43
C ILE A 529 -10.06 -8.53 -2.83
N HIS A 530 -9.46 -9.62 -3.27
CA HIS A 530 -8.83 -9.69 -4.59
C HIS A 530 -9.80 -10.14 -5.66
N ASN A 531 -10.87 -10.85 -5.30
CA ASN A 531 -11.91 -11.29 -6.22
C ASN A 531 -13.08 -10.29 -6.37
N ASN A 532 -13.97 -10.54 -7.34
CA ASN A 532 -15.07 -9.64 -7.64
C ASN A 532 -15.93 -9.34 -6.40
N MET A 533 -16.17 -8.06 -6.11
CA MET A 533 -16.88 -7.61 -4.90
C MET A 533 -18.29 -8.23 -4.78
N GLY A 534 -19.05 -8.27 -5.87
CA GLY A 534 -20.38 -8.88 -5.88
C GLY A 534 -20.35 -10.38 -5.60
N HIS A 535 -19.34 -11.09 -6.12
CA HIS A 535 -19.10 -12.50 -5.80
C HIS A 535 -18.72 -12.67 -4.33
N TYR A 536 -17.82 -11.82 -3.80
CA TYR A 536 -17.44 -11.82 -2.39
C TYR A 536 -18.64 -11.72 -1.45
N ILE A 537 -19.47 -10.69 -1.66
CA ILE A 537 -20.64 -10.42 -0.83
C ILE A 537 -21.65 -11.57 -0.88
N SER A 538 -21.77 -12.25 -2.02
CA SER A 538 -22.74 -13.33 -2.20
C SER A 538 -22.27 -14.67 -1.61
N SER A 539 -20.97 -14.89 -1.54
CA SER A 539 -20.39 -16.20 -1.19
C SER A 539 -19.69 -16.24 0.16
N SER A 540 -19.28 -15.10 0.73
CA SER A 540 -18.54 -15.08 2.01
C SER A 540 -19.47 -15.29 3.21
N ASN A 541 -19.00 -16.07 4.19
CA ASN A 541 -19.66 -16.27 5.49
C ASN A 541 -18.86 -15.62 6.64
N ASN A 542 -18.03 -14.62 6.34
CA ASN A 542 -17.16 -13.99 7.34
C ASN A 542 -17.95 -13.08 8.28
N ASP A 543 -17.46 -12.92 9.51
CA ASP A 543 -17.97 -11.91 10.43
C ASP A 543 -17.23 -10.59 10.20
N HIS A 544 -17.90 -9.64 9.53
CA HIS A 544 -17.33 -8.34 9.18
C HIS A 544 -17.42 -7.29 10.32
N SER A 545 -17.98 -7.65 11.48
CA SER A 545 -18.28 -6.70 12.56
C SER A 545 -17.06 -6.01 13.19
N CYS A 546 -15.87 -6.61 13.06
CA CYS A 546 -14.61 -6.06 13.58
C CYS A 546 -13.70 -5.45 12.51
N ILE A 547 -14.15 -5.39 11.25
CA ILE A 547 -13.31 -4.91 10.15
C ILE A 547 -13.00 -3.42 10.33
N ARG A 548 -11.72 -3.11 10.30
CA ARG A 548 -11.14 -1.77 10.38
C ARG A 548 -10.64 -1.29 9.02
N SER A 549 -10.33 -2.20 8.10
CA SER A 549 -9.76 -1.84 6.81
C SER A 549 -10.28 -2.74 5.71
N LEU A 550 -10.74 -2.13 4.63
CA LEU A 550 -11.26 -2.82 3.45
C LEU A 550 -10.58 -2.32 2.21
N PHE A 551 -10.02 -3.27 1.46
CA PHE A 551 -9.38 -3.03 0.18
C PHE A 551 -10.03 -3.89 -0.88
N PHE A 552 -10.28 -3.29 -2.05
CA PHE A 552 -10.81 -4.01 -3.20
C PHE A 552 -9.84 -3.89 -4.37
N PHE A 553 -9.33 -5.02 -4.85
CA PHE A 553 -8.34 -5.09 -5.94
C PHE A 553 -8.85 -5.80 -7.20
N ALA A 554 -10.08 -6.31 -7.17
CA ALA A 554 -10.72 -6.87 -8.37
C ALA A 554 -10.96 -5.81 -9.45
N PRO A 555 -11.07 -6.21 -10.73
CA PRO A 555 -11.21 -5.27 -11.83
C PRO A 555 -12.62 -4.69 -11.86
N TYR A 556 -12.71 -3.46 -12.38
CA TYR A 556 -13.89 -2.63 -12.62
C TYR A 556 -15.24 -3.28 -12.26
N HIS A 557 -15.59 -3.24 -10.97
CA HIS A 557 -16.94 -3.50 -10.50
C HIS A 557 -17.67 -2.17 -10.29
N ASP A 558 -18.87 -2.05 -10.85
CA ASP A 558 -19.72 -0.90 -10.59
C ASP A 558 -20.44 -1.10 -9.25
N VAL A 559 -20.02 -0.36 -8.23
CA VAL A 559 -20.59 -0.42 -6.87
C VAL A 559 -21.94 0.29 -6.87
N GLY A 560 -22.99 -0.51 -6.67
CA GLY A 560 -24.38 -0.07 -6.63
C GLY A 560 -24.99 -0.13 -5.24
N GLY A 561 -26.32 -0.10 -5.18
CA GLY A 561 -27.06 -0.07 -3.91
C GLY A 561 -26.89 -1.33 -3.06
N ARG A 562 -26.68 -2.50 -3.68
CA ARG A 562 -26.48 -3.77 -2.96
C ARG A 562 -25.16 -3.75 -2.17
N GLU A 563 -24.08 -3.37 -2.84
CA GLU A 563 -22.73 -3.34 -2.28
C GLU A 563 -22.63 -2.31 -1.15
N TRP A 564 -23.20 -1.12 -1.37
CA TRP A 564 -23.29 -0.10 -0.33
C TRP A 564 -24.14 -0.57 0.85
N LYS A 565 -25.28 -1.23 0.61
CA LYS A 565 -26.12 -1.75 1.69
C LYS A 565 -25.34 -2.75 2.56
N TRP A 566 -24.66 -3.70 1.94
CA TRP A 566 -23.81 -4.66 2.65
C TRP A 566 -22.75 -3.95 3.50
N LEU A 567 -22.01 -2.99 2.92
CA LEU A 567 -20.97 -2.26 3.65
C LEU A 567 -21.56 -1.52 4.86
N LEU A 568 -22.67 -0.80 4.67
CA LEU A 568 -23.33 0.00 5.71
C LEU A 568 -23.91 -0.86 6.84
N ASP A 569 -24.36 -2.08 6.53
CA ASP A 569 -24.97 -2.98 7.49
C ASP A 569 -23.90 -3.77 8.28
N GLU A 570 -22.86 -4.27 7.59
CA GLU A 570 -21.90 -5.23 8.16
C GLU A 570 -20.60 -4.58 8.66
N CYS A 571 -20.12 -3.50 8.03
CA CYS A 571 -18.74 -3.00 8.21
C CYS A 571 -18.67 -1.66 8.97
N LYS A 572 -19.29 -1.57 10.15
CA LYS A 572 -19.48 -0.29 10.87
C LYS A 572 -18.22 0.31 11.53
N LEU A 573 -17.15 -0.46 11.69
CA LEU A 573 -15.94 -0.04 12.42
C LEU A 573 -14.77 0.35 11.49
N VAL A 574 -15.03 0.48 10.19
CA VAL A 574 -14.02 0.76 9.16
C VAL A 574 -13.38 2.14 9.36
N ARG A 575 -12.05 2.16 9.29
CA ARG A 575 -11.14 3.31 9.32
C ARG A 575 -10.54 3.59 7.95
N VAL A 576 -10.18 2.54 7.21
CA VAL A 576 -9.59 2.64 5.87
C VAL A 576 -10.50 1.94 4.88
N LEU A 577 -11.02 2.70 3.92
CA LEU A 577 -11.86 2.16 2.85
C LEU A 577 -11.27 2.56 1.50
N ASP A 578 -10.74 1.57 0.78
CA ASP A 578 -10.15 1.76 -0.55
C ASP A 578 -10.85 0.86 -1.57
N PHE A 579 -11.63 1.49 -2.47
CA PHE A 579 -12.34 0.78 -3.54
C PHE A 579 -11.44 0.40 -4.73
N GLY A 580 -10.17 0.78 -4.72
CA GLY A 580 -9.21 0.49 -5.79
C GLY A 580 -9.70 0.99 -7.14
N SER A 581 -9.91 0.07 -8.07
CA SER A 581 -10.41 0.38 -9.43
C SER A 581 -11.93 0.30 -9.58
N ASN A 582 -12.65 -0.02 -8.50
CA ASN A 582 -14.11 -0.10 -8.53
C ASN A 582 -14.74 1.29 -8.62
N ARG A 583 -15.85 1.37 -9.36
CA ARG A 583 -16.51 2.63 -9.69
C ARG A 583 -17.84 2.71 -8.95
N CYS A 584 -17.96 3.70 -8.07
CA CYS A 584 -19.18 3.97 -7.35
C CYS A 584 -20.11 4.84 -8.19
N GLN A 585 -21.37 4.43 -8.35
CA GLN A 585 -22.36 5.27 -9.03
C GLN A 585 -22.50 6.64 -8.34
N LYS A 586 -22.57 6.62 -7.01
CA LYS A 586 -22.56 7.78 -6.14
C LYS A 586 -22.14 7.42 -4.73
N ILE A 587 -21.76 8.42 -3.95
CA ILE A 587 -21.51 8.28 -2.51
C ILE A 587 -22.85 8.38 -1.76
N PRO A 588 -23.31 7.34 -1.05
CA PRO A 588 -24.57 7.40 -0.32
C PRO A 588 -24.46 8.33 0.90
N SER A 589 -25.54 9.05 1.22
CA SER A 589 -25.58 9.90 2.42
C SER A 589 -25.36 9.11 3.71
N ASN A 590 -25.74 7.83 3.75
CA ASN A 590 -25.51 6.95 4.89
C ASN A 590 -24.02 6.70 5.20
N LEU A 591 -23.09 7.01 4.29
CA LEU A 591 -21.65 6.94 4.56
C LEU A 591 -21.28 7.79 5.79
N GLY A 592 -22.02 8.88 6.06
CA GLY A 592 -21.84 9.70 7.26
C GLY A 592 -22.00 8.98 8.60
N ASN A 593 -22.45 7.72 8.60
CA ASN A 593 -22.52 6.87 9.80
C ASN A 593 -21.17 6.19 10.14
N PHE A 594 -20.18 6.23 9.24
CA PHE A 594 -18.86 5.60 9.39
C PHE A 594 -17.94 6.50 10.23
N ILE A 595 -18.34 6.81 11.45
CA ILE A 595 -17.67 7.83 12.28
C ILE A 595 -16.19 7.53 12.60
N HIS A 596 -15.76 6.28 12.43
CA HIS A 596 -14.38 5.82 12.61
C HIS A 596 -13.53 5.96 11.35
N LEU A 597 -14.12 6.31 10.21
CA LEU A 597 -13.44 6.45 8.93
C LEU A 597 -12.41 7.57 8.99
N ARG A 598 -11.18 7.23 8.59
CA ARG A 598 -10.00 8.10 8.55
C ARG A 598 -9.47 8.26 7.12
N TYR A 599 -9.60 7.23 6.29
CA TYR A 599 -9.17 7.23 4.90
C TYR A 599 -10.30 6.72 3.99
N LEU A 600 -10.63 7.52 2.98
CA LEU A 600 -11.61 7.17 1.95
C LEU A 600 -11.01 7.35 0.57
N ARG A 601 -10.94 6.27 -0.21
CA ARG A 601 -10.62 6.31 -1.64
C ARG A 601 -11.74 5.74 -2.48
N VAL A 602 -12.31 6.56 -3.37
CA VAL A 602 -13.46 6.18 -4.20
C VAL A 602 -13.30 6.75 -5.60
N LYS A 603 -13.60 5.93 -6.62
CA LYS A 603 -13.80 6.42 -7.99
C LYS A 603 -15.29 6.61 -8.25
N ILE A 604 -15.74 7.82 -8.58
CA ILE A 604 -17.14 8.17 -8.82
C ILE A 604 -17.43 8.05 -10.33
N LEU A 605 -18.60 7.51 -10.68
CA LEU A 605 -19.00 7.26 -12.08
C LEU A 605 -20.10 8.18 -12.60
N LYS A 606 -21.16 8.45 -11.83
CA LYS A 606 -22.37 9.13 -12.35
C LYS A 606 -22.61 10.50 -11.76
N GLU A 607 -22.64 10.59 -10.43
CA GLU A 607 -22.98 11.84 -9.73
C GLU A 607 -21.70 12.41 -9.08
N PRO A 608 -21.05 13.44 -9.66
CA PRO A 608 -19.85 14.08 -9.10
C PRO A 608 -20.20 14.93 -7.89
N PHE A 609 -20.74 14.29 -6.85
CA PHE A 609 -21.38 14.93 -5.72
C PHE A 609 -21.01 14.21 -4.44
N VAL A 610 -20.41 14.94 -3.50
CA VAL A 610 -20.14 14.47 -2.14
C VAL A 610 -21.29 14.90 -1.23
N PRO A 611 -21.98 14.00 -0.50
CA PRO A 611 -23.12 14.36 0.34
C PRO A 611 -22.72 15.18 1.58
N ASP A 612 -23.60 16.06 2.07
CA ASP A 612 -23.36 16.87 3.29
C ASP A 612 -23.12 16.01 4.54
N SER A 613 -23.59 14.76 4.51
CA SER A 613 -23.35 13.81 5.60
C SER A 613 -21.88 13.45 5.77
N ILE A 614 -20.98 13.75 4.83
CA ILE A 614 -19.53 13.60 4.99
C ILE A 614 -19.01 14.40 6.19
N LEU A 615 -19.67 15.50 6.53
CA LEU A 615 -19.33 16.38 7.66
C LEU A 615 -19.48 15.69 9.03
N ASN A 616 -20.18 14.57 9.06
CA ASN A 616 -20.33 13.74 10.24
C ASN A 616 -19.11 12.87 10.55
N LEU A 617 -18.16 12.77 9.61
CA LEU A 617 -16.98 11.94 9.71
C LEU A 617 -15.84 12.73 10.35
N TRP A 618 -15.97 12.99 11.65
CA TRP A 618 -15.04 13.84 12.39
C TRP A 618 -13.61 13.28 12.43
N ASN A 619 -13.42 11.96 12.34
CA ASN A 619 -12.09 11.32 12.26
C ASN A 619 -11.45 11.33 10.87
N LEU A 620 -12.11 11.87 9.85
CA LEU A 620 -11.64 11.75 8.48
C LEU A 620 -10.37 12.57 8.27
N GLN A 621 -9.30 11.90 7.82
CA GLN A 621 -7.96 12.46 7.61
C GLN A 621 -7.63 12.60 6.12
N THR A 622 -8.04 11.62 5.31
CA THR A 622 -7.77 11.60 3.87
C THR A 622 -9.04 11.33 3.08
N ILE A 623 -9.26 12.14 2.06
CA ILE A 623 -10.25 11.92 1.00
C ILE A 623 -9.49 11.88 -0.33
N ASP A 624 -9.61 10.78 -1.06
CA ASP A 624 -9.07 10.61 -2.42
C ASP A 624 -10.20 10.21 -3.38
N LEU A 625 -10.69 11.17 -4.17
CA LEU A 625 -11.83 10.97 -5.07
C LEU A 625 -11.43 11.23 -6.52
N SER A 626 -11.50 10.23 -7.39
CA SER A 626 -11.43 10.47 -8.84
C SER A 626 -12.84 10.40 -9.42
N PHE A 627 -13.18 11.25 -10.38
CA PHE A 627 -14.43 11.14 -11.13
C PHE A 627 -14.12 10.69 -12.56
N TYR A 628 -14.91 9.76 -13.08
CA TYR A 628 -14.78 9.34 -14.47
C TYR A 628 -15.72 10.21 -15.33
N SER A 629 -15.16 11.15 -16.09
CA SER A 629 -15.94 12.00 -16.98
C SER A 629 -15.31 12.17 -18.36
N ILE A 630 -16.17 12.32 -19.36
CA ILE A 630 -15.79 12.72 -20.73
C ILE A 630 -15.77 14.26 -20.86
N TYR A 631 -16.46 14.94 -19.93
CA TYR A 631 -16.58 16.39 -19.86
C TYR A 631 -15.99 16.79 -18.51
N ASP A 632 -14.99 17.67 -18.43
CA ASP A 632 -14.30 18.06 -17.19
C ASP A 632 -15.25 18.66 -16.11
N ILE A 633 -16.09 17.83 -15.51
CA ILE A 633 -17.16 18.23 -14.60
C ILE A 633 -16.57 18.24 -13.19
N PRO A 634 -16.68 19.36 -12.47
CA PRO A 634 -16.16 19.44 -11.13
C PRO A 634 -16.92 18.52 -10.16
N ILE A 635 -16.20 17.98 -9.19
CA ILE A 635 -16.79 17.28 -8.06
C ILE A 635 -17.30 18.33 -7.06
N SER A 636 -18.59 18.27 -6.73
CA SER A 636 -19.24 19.18 -5.79
C SER A 636 -19.03 18.75 -4.33
N PHE A 637 -18.41 19.62 -3.53
CA PHE A 637 -18.18 19.45 -2.10
C PHE A 637 -18.96 20.48 -1.26
N PRO A 638 -19.49 20.11 -0.08
CA PRO A 638 -20.02 21.09 0.84
C PRO A 638 -18.91 22.03 1.34
N VAL A 639 -19.15 23.34 1.33
CA VAL A 639 -18.17 24.34 1.81
C VAL A 639 -17.77 24.12 3.27
N GLN A 640 -18.66 23.51 4.07
CA GLN A 640 -18.38 23.16 5.46
C GLN A 640 -17.40 21.98 5.61
N ILE A 641 -16.89 21.39 4.52
CA ILE A 641 -15.83 20.37 4.57
C ILE A 641 -14.61 20.87 5.37
N TRP A 642 -14.38 22.19 5.33
CA TRP A 642 -13.40 22.90 6.14
C TRP A 642 -13.74 22.99 7.63
N LYS A 643 -14.78 22.31 8.13
CA LYS A 643 -15.03 22.11 9.57
C LYS A 643 -14.46 20.77 10.07
N LEU A 644 -14.00 19.89 9.18
CA LEU A 644 -13.39 18.61 9.54
C LEU A 644 -11.98 18.82 10.10
N LYS A 645 -11.87 19.00 11.41
CA LYS A 645 -10.62 19.38 12.09
C LYS A 645 -9.48 18.38 11.90
N HIS A 646 -9.78 17.12 11.62
CA HIS A 646 -8.77 16.08 11.40
C HIS A 646 -8.38 15.87 9.94
N LEU A 647 -9.00 16.58 8.99
CA LEU A 647 -8.71 16.45 7.57
C LEU A 647 -7.31 16.99 7.26
N ARG A 648 -6.47 16.14 6.67
CA ARG A 648 -5.07 16.42 6.30
C ARG A 648 -4.88 16.44 4.78
N HIS A 649 -5.56 15.55 4.06
CA HIS A 649 -5.40 15.42 2.62
C HIS A 649 -6.75 15.38 1.92
N LEU A 650 -6.87 16.25 0.92
CA LEU A 650 -8.01 16.29 0.02
C LEU A 650 -7.48 16.18 -1.42
N SER A 651 -7.56 14.98 -1.96
CA SER A 651 -7.12 14.63 -3.31
C SER A 651 -8.35 14.40 -4.18
N VAL A 652 -8.43 15.10 -5.29
CA VAL A 652 -9.39 14.86 -6.36
C VAL A 652 -8.70 14.65 -7.71
N GLY A 653 -9.21 13.70 -8.47
CA GLY A 653 -8.80 13.44 -9.86
C GLY A 653 -9.44 14.39 -10.88
N GLU A 654 -10.39 15.23 -10.48
CA GLU A 654 -11.00 16.26 -11.32
C GLU A 654 -11.05 17.58 -10.55
N SER A 655 -11.50 18.67 -11.18
CA SER A 655 -11.64 19.94 -10.46
C SER A 655 -12.66 19.84 -9.31
N MET A 656 -12.41 20.57 -8.22
CA MET A 656 -13.27 20.60 -7.05
C MET A 656 -14.07 21.90 -7.00
N GLU A 657 -15.39 21.80 -6.87
CA GLU A 657 -16.27 22.94 -6.67
C GLU A 657 -16.93 22.94 -5.29
N LEU A 658 -16.91 24.08 -4.61
CA LEU A 658 -17.54 24.25 -3.30
C LEU A 658 -18.99 24.71 -3.45
N ARG A 659 -19.92 24.03 -2.77
CA ARG A 659 -21.34 24.41 -2.67
C ARG A 659 -21.70 24.96 -1.30
N GLY A 660 -22.61 25.93 -1.27
CA GLY A 660 -23.11 26.58 -0.04
C GLY A 660 -22.57 28.00 0.16
N ARG A 661 -22.93 28.63 1.28
CA ARG A 661 -22.48 29.99 1.63
C ARG A 661 -21.27 29.93 2.58
N CYS A 662 -20.26 30.76 2.29
CA CYS A 662 -18.99 30.82 3.03
C CYS A 662 -19.03 31.74 4.28
N SER A 663 -20.19 32.32 4.60
CA SER A 663 -20.36 33.40 5.59
C SER A 663 -20.07 33.02 7.05
N GLU A 664 -19.71 31.77 7.35
CA GLU A 664 -19.52 31.26 8.73
C GLU A 664 -18.16 30.55 8.95
N LEU A 665 -17.20 30.66 8.03
CA LEU A 665 -15.88 30.02 8.16
C LEU A 665 -14.82 31.04 8.58
N ASP A 666 -14.70 31.23 9.89
CA ASP A 666 -13.59 31.98 10.51
C ASP A 666 -12.57 31.05 11.19
N GLU A 667 -12.85 29.74 11.27
CA GLU A 667 -11.92 28.75 11.81
C GLU A 667 -10.76 28.46 10.84
N LYS A 668 -9.55 28.31 11.39
CA LYS A 668 -8.34 27.94 10.66
C LYS A 668 -8.19 26.42 10.58
N MET A 669 -7.77 25.93 9.41
CA MET A 669 -7.54 24.51 9.13
C MET A 669 -6.08 24.12 9.35
N TRP A 670 -5.71 23.98 10.62
CA TRP A 670 -4.33 23.71 11.05
C TRP A 670 -3.77 22.36 10.59
N ASN A 671 -4.62 21.35 10.41
CA ASN A 671 -4.18 20.01 10.07
C ASN A 671 -4.10 19.74 8.57
N LEU A 672 -4.69 20.61 7.74
CA LEU A 672 -4.78 20.41 6.31
C LEU A 672 -3.43 20.69 5.64
N GLN A 673 -2.90 19.68 4.94
CA GLN A 673 -1.56 19.70 4.34
C GLN A 673 -1.60 19.70 2.81
N THR A 674 -2.55 18.99 2.21
CA THR A 674 -2.62 18.90 0.75
C THR A 674 -4.04 19.09 0.25
N ILE A 675 -4.21 19.96 -0.74
CA ILE A 675 -5.43 20.11 -1.52
C ILE A 675 -5.05 19.95 -2.99
N SER A 676 -5.74 19.10 -3.74
CA SER A 676 -5.57 19.05 -5.18
C SER A 676 -6.78 19.63 -5.93
N ARG A 677 -6.50 20.23 -7.09
CA ARG A 677 -7.43 20.73 -8.13
C ARG A 677 -8.61 21.57 -7.59
N LEU A 678 -8.40 22.45 -6.61
CA LEU A 678 -9.45 23.35 -6.12
C LEU A 678 -9.82 24.39 -7.18
N LYS A 679 -11.08 24.40 -7.64
CA LYS A 679 -11.56 25.39 -8.61
C LYS A 679 -11.53 26.77 -8.00
N ILE A 680 -10.77 27.68 -8.59
CA ILE A 680 -10.74 29.07 -8.15
C ILE A 680 -12.05 29.73 -8.56
N ASN A 681 -12.77 30.25 -7.57
CA ASN A 681 -13.94 31.11 -7.74
C ASN A 681 -13.94 32.16 -6.61
N LYS A 682 -14.95 33.03 -6.56
CA LYS A 682 -15.07 34.07 -5.50
C LYS A 682 -15.00 33.49 -4.07
N GLN A 683 -15.55 32.30 -3.85
CA GLN A 683 -15.56 31.66 -2.53
C GLN A 683 -14.18 31.10 -2.14
N ALA A 684 -13.55 30.32 -3.02
CA ALA A 684 -12.22 29.78 -2.80
C ALA A 684 -11.18 30.89 -2.59
N THR A 685 -11.28 31.96 -3.39
CA THR A 685 -10.42 33.15 -3.26
C THR A 685 -10.57 33.82 -1.89
N SER A 686 -11.81 33.92 -1.38
CA SER A 686 -12.05 34.46 -0.04
C SER A 686 -11.42 33.62 1.07
N LEU A 687 -11.46 32.28 0.96
CA LEU A 687 -10.86 31.37 1.95
C LEU A 687 -9.33 31.48 1.96
N ILE A 688 -8.73 31.55 0.76
CA ILE A 688 -7.27 31.72 0.61
C ILE A 688 -6.84 33.07 1.20
N LYS A 689 -7.54 34.16 0.87
CA LYS A 689 -7.26 35.51 1.41
C LYS A 689 -7.41 35.59 2.93
N LYS A 690 -8.42 34.91 3.48
CA LYS A 690 -8.60 34.79 4.94
C LYS A 690 -7.48 33.99 5.60
N GLY A 691 -6.60 33.33 4.83
CA GLY A 691 -5.55 32.47 5.35
C GLY A 691 -6.12 31.25 6.07
N THR A 692 -7.22 30.67 5.56
CA THR A 692 -7.88 29.51 6.17
C THR A 692 -6.96 28.29 6.29
N PHE A 693 -5.93 28.18 5.45
CA PHE A 693 -5.04 27.01 5.35
C PHE A 693 -3.59 27.34 5.78
N PRO A 694 -3.29 27.49 7.08
CA PRO A 694 -1.99 27.96 7.56
C PRO A 694 -0.82 26.99 7.33
N ASN A 695 -1.06 25.67 7.37
CA ASN A 695 -0.02 24.63 7.34
C ASN A 695 -0.04 23.79 6.04
N ILE A 696 -0.61 24.33 4.97
CA ILE A 696 -0.70 23.63 3.68
C ILE A 696 0.72 23.47 3.08
N LYS A 697 1.13 22.22 2.82
CA LYS A 697 2.39 21.87 2.15
C LYS A 697 2.24 21.95 0.62
N ARG A 698 1.10 21.49 0.07
CA ARG A 698 0.81 21.48 -1.39
C ARG A 698 -0.61 21.92 -1.69
N MET A 699 -0.78 22.90 -2.58
CA MET A 699 -2.09 23.36 -3.04
C MET A 699 -2.11 23.42 -4.57
N GLU A 700 -2.86 22.52 -5.20
CA GLU A 700 -3.08 22.57 -6.64
C GLU A 700 -4.42 23.28 -6.90
N LEU A 701 -4.39 24.28 -7.77
CA LEU A 701 -5.54 25.10 -8.11
C LEU A 701 -5.95 24.85 -9.56
N TYR A 702 -7.25 24.79 -9.79
CA TYR A 702 -7.82 24.67 -11.13
C TYR A 702 -8.48 25.99 -11.50
N VAL A 703 -8.15 26.54 -12.67
CA VAL A 703 -8.65 27.85 -13.10
C VAL A 703 -9.35 27.73 -14.44
N ASP A 704 -10.56 28.26 -14.51
CA ASP A 704 -11.25 28.44 -15.78
C ASP A 704 -10.66 29.68 -16.48
N TYR A 705 -10.29 29.53 -17.75
CA TYR A 705 -9.61 30.57 -18.52
C TYR A 705 -10.35 31.91 -18.53
N GLN A 706 -11.69 31.87 -18.49
CA GLN A 706 -12.53 33.08 -18.51
C GLN A 706 -12.38 33.94 -17.24
N GLU A 707 -11.96 33.36 -16.11
CA GLU A 707 -11.84 34.08 -14.83
C GLU A 707 -10.39 34.46 -14.47
N LEU A 708 -9.40 33.98 -15.24
CA LEU A 708 -7.96 34.13 -14.98
C LEU A 708 -7.49 35.60 -14.82
N PRO A 709 -7.90 36.57 -15.68
CA PRO A 709 -7.45 37.97 -15.56
C PRO A 709 -7.97 38.70 -14.31
N ASN A 710 -9.10 38.26 -13.74
CA ASN A 710 -9.76 38.94 -12.63
C ASN A 710 -9.28 38.44 -11.25
N LEU A 711 -8.69 37.23 -11.19
CA LEU A 711 -8.39 36.53 -9.94
C LEU A 711 -6.90 36.51 -9.59
N LEU A 712 -6.01 36.58 -10.58
CA LEU A 712 -4.55 36.58 -10.37
C LEU A 712 -4.00 37.77 -9.56
N PRO A 713 -4.42 39.03 -9.78
CA PRO A 713 -3.91 40.18 -9.00
C PRO A 713 -4.24 40.11 -7.50
N ASN A 714 -5.12 39.18 -7.12
CA ASN A 714 -5.72 39.06 -5.80
C ASN A 714 -5.16 37.91 -4.97
N LEU A 715 -4.25 37.09 -5.51
CA LEU A 715 -3.63 35.98 -4.81
C LEU A 715 -2.20 36.38 -4.43
N GLU A 716 -1.87 36.39 -3.14
CA GLU A 716 -0.48 36.49 -2.68
C GLU A 716 0.23 35.16 -3.00
N LEU A 717 0.71 35.04 -4.25
CA LEU A 717 1.27 33.79 -4.80
C LEU A 717 2.61 33.37 -4.20
N SER A 718 3.24 34.22 -3.38
CA SER A 718 4.59 33.98 -2.84
C SER A 718 4.66 33.02 -1.65
N LYS A 719 3.52 32.50 -1.16
CA LYS A 719 3.47 31.71 0.09
C LYS A 719 3.28 30.20 -0.08
N TYR A 720 2.95 29.72 -1.28
CA TYR A 720 2.62 28.30 -1.50
C TYR A 720 3.19 27.78 -2.82
N GLN A 721 3.47 26.48 -2.91
CA GLN A 721 3.70 25.80 -4.19
C GLN A 721 2.36 25.63 -4.90
N PHE A 722 2.17 26.38 -5.99
CA PHE A 722 0.98 26.34 -6.82
C PHE A 722 1.27 25.57 -8.11
N ARG A 723 0.48 24.54 -8.40
CA ARG A 723 0.39 23.95 -9.75
C ARG A 723 -0.90 24.44 -10.39
N PHE A 724 -0.80 25.10 -11.54
CA PHE A 724 -1.93 25.56 -12.33
C PHE A 724 -2.20 24.57 -13.45
N LEU A 725 -3.38 23.96 -13.45
CA LEU A 725 -3.82 23.07 -14.53
C LEU A 725 -4.78 23.84 -15.44
N THR A 726 -4.41 23.96 -16.72
CA THR A 726 -5.21 24.64 -17.76
C THR A 726 -5.53 23.67 -18.89
N SER A 727 -6.65 23.83 -19.59
CA SER A 727 -6.98 22.98 -20.73
C SER A 727 -5.97 23.14 -21.89
N GLU A 728 -5.74 22.04 -22.65
CA GLU A 728 -4.70 21.89 -23.69
C GLU A 728 -4.60 23.03 -24.72
N PHE A 729 -5.66 23.83 -24.92
CA PHE A 729 -5.72 24.81 -26.00
C PHE A 729 -5.06 26.16 -25.69
N LEU A 730 -4.59 26.40 -24.45
CA LEU A 730 -4.38 27.78 -23.97
C LEU A 730 -3.09 28.00 -23.14
N SER A 731 -2.08 27.12 -23.22
CA SER A 731 -0.86 27.20 -22.39
C SER A 731 -0.06 28.48 -22.57
N GLU A 732 0.19 28.93 -23.81
CA GLU A 732 1.12 30.05 -24.09
C GLU A 732 0.66 31.40 -23.52
N GLN A 733 -0.64 31.69 -23.54
CA GLN A 733 -1.18 32.96 -23.03
C GLN A 733 -1.20 33.01 -21.49
N VAL A 734 -1.40 31.86 -20.85
CA VAL A 734 -1.40 31.76 -19.38
C VAL A 734 0.02 31.88 -18.82
N THR A 735 1.01 31.26 -19.48
CA THR A 735 2.42 31.40 -19.11
C THR A 735 2.88 32.85 -19.16
N HIS A 736 2.45 33.62 -20.16
CA HIS A 736 2.79 35.05 -20.28
C HIS A 736 2.21 35.88 -19.13
N ILE A 737 0.93 35.70 -18.79
CA ILE A 737 0.28 36.45 -17.69
C ILE A 737 0.90 36.09 -16.32
N LEU A 738 1.28 34.83 -16.10
CA LEU A 738 1.92 34.38 -14.86
C LEU A 738 3.37 34.87 -14.75
N GLN A 739 4.11 34.93 -15.86
CA GLN A 739 5.47 35.50 -15.91
C GLN A 739 5.47 37.02 -15.65
N GLU A 740 4.45 37.74 -16.10
CA GLU A 740 4.32 39.17 -15.83
C GLU A 740 3.91 39.50 -14.38
N THR A 741 3.36 38.52 -13.62
CA THR A 741 2.71 38.79 -12.32
C THR A 741 3.48 38.38 -11.06
N ASN A 742 4.48 37.47 -11.04
CA ASN A 742 5.35 37.38 -9.84
C ASN A 742 6.64 36.52 -9.87
N ASN A 743 7.54 36.91 -8.96
CA ASN A 743 8.84 36.33 -8.60
C ASN A 743 8.76 34.95 -7.91
N GLY A 744 9.14 33.87 -8.60
CA GLY A 744 9.57 32.61 -7.96
C GLY A 744 8.55 31.49 -7.79
N VAL A 745 7.42 31.51 -8.51
CA VAL A 745 6.47 30.39 -8.56
C VAL A 745 6.89 29.42 -9.69
N GLU A 746 7.08 28.13 -9.37
CA GLU A 746 7.20 27.09 -10.41
C GLU A 746 5.84 26.90 -11.09
N VAL A 747 5.67 27.55 -12.23
CA VAL A 747 4.51 27.32 -13.11
C VAL A 747 4.82 26.11 -13.97
N GLU A 748 4.43 24.95 -13.48
CA GLU A 748 4.45 23.74 -14.30
C GLU A 748 3.12 23.64 -15.05
N VAL A 749 3.15 24.01 -16.34
CA VAL A 749 2.01 23.81 -17.23
C VAL A 749 2.03 22.35 -17.67
N ASP A 750 1.36 21.51 -16.88
CA ASP A 750 1.26 20.10 -17.22
C ASP A 750 0.19 19.89 -18.29
N VAL A 751 0.63 19.78 -19.54
CA VAL A 751 -0.20 19.43 -20.69
C VAL A 751 -0.45 17.90 -20.73
N ASN A 752 0.16 17.12 -19.83
CA ASN A 752 0.26 15.66 -19.99
C ASN A 752 -0.54 14.80 -18.99
N ASP A 753 -1.25 15.37 -18.02
CA ASP A 753 -1.93 14.58 -16.98
C ASP A 753 -3.42 14.24 -17.22
N LEU A 754 -3.76 13.99 -18.49
CA LEU A 754 -5.00 13.30 -18.92
C LEU A 754 -4.73 12.22 -20.00
N PHE A 755 -3.52 11.65 -20.03
CA PHE A 755 -3.09 10.61 -20.99
C PHE A 755 -2.98 9.18 -20.42
#